data_AF-A0A0Q9PH02-F1
#
_entry.id   AF-A0A0Q9PH02-F1
#
_cell.length_a   1.000
_cell.length_b   1.000
_cell.length_c   1.000
_cell.angle_alpha   90.00
_cell.angle_beta   90.00
_cell.angle_gamma   90.00
#
_symmetry.space_group_name_H-M   'P 1'
#
loop_
_entity.id
_entity.type
_entity.pdbx_description
1 polymer ?
#
loop_
_entity_poly.entity_id
_entity_poly.type
_entity_poly.pdbx_seq_one_letter_code
_entity_poly.pdbx_strand_id
1 'polypeptide(L)'
;MTTNWNHLLKRLALAVGKGLWWLARRLFLLLAAIGNFVVRKLLPAAWRGWRNTVWPLLQRGYMKLPQRRLVVGVAGVLLVAACVLLLRPPGNAPTVSAAPASAEAAGPAKPAVLTFAPATAAPGAPVLLSGVPVLAGEHLDVRVGDQPAAAQRLADGRIRILVPLYLGPDNWPVPPAQPQPLEVHRDDALVAASQGGLQVTELQRAPGTTAGVQRSLARITQGYERILTALPVQHQEERAYRQAMLTTLRALVSEGDHSLAAVLAGTSPLLAGAKPELELTDALLASSGSADHLDAYADAVGGEPAPATPTTAQAPGRPAGLGALASVAKAAGTSVAAPMKAMAATLQASGLGFRSGPYRASTDAMAYPGDLLKTAGALTAAWVADSAWGRGNAFVMTGQEPAGGDVPFGGAGHSAGSAVAALQCRGGNDKAFEIACLMQVQVVLSAFSQEVVKPTADLYASTMALAFSGAAAGGASTGAGVAVTLNMVVSSLLSVTSFVMEKVSLSLLPAKVTRFEVVEHKELMRVGETAKVVIEVEARNNPQTVTVMDLVDLAKMVIGPNIKFSEAYKDALVKVFDFTIDIYQTALRGSEYMTPGSTAGVNPGVFTMPPMTWGPAKINSDDLVTLYSYDQQVVVAREKELTWEAKGHGKTGVRVEMRATGDRSKVLVDHSLCIICVYTGGAFGEDILSISKKIDVGVKLEPFPRHGAAPMDVELRWEIAEALEDKGPLACTVDFGDGTPVEHIADCRETSSISHEYPYTSRLNDGTDGAYVATISLGGSNADGSTEIYPDWEFKVSPSSGEAPLDTHFNWNIPLPPDEAPPSCVLDPGDGSGKQTFDDCTAVTEADHRYTTRGSYVATLSMTRGTAKDTKTAPVSVAVTGACTNLLENKAWTGSVSYNQSRDVYDKHGRHSVYSFNVSLSADMPEDTRRQWRGGDYLVRYFSPNPSGTANVQYTKEEFDERGRLEWTDTFTGNGTLRPFEKGMSEDGTMLVLTLRRDCTYSFYLQGQVYGSGKRWELIGGDKSYEGRLWFHSVTGEGHVTSSEQIQGSAQFPALTQSQIADNSLEKTSWISEMDSVGSALGEGNLGTVKVHWDFRPKD
;
A
#
# COMPACT_ATOMS: atom_id res chain seq x y z
N MET A 1 0.17 -74.77 -22.72
CA MET A 1 1.30 -73.84 -22.55
C MET A 1 0.86 -72.45 -22.98
N THR A 2 0.50 -71.58 -22.04
CA THR A 2 0.10 -70.18 -22.34
C THR A 2 1.18 -69.25 -21.80
N THR A 3 2.03 -68.77 -22.70
CA THR A 3 3.16 -67.88 -22.40
C THR A 3 2.62 -66.50 -22.03
N ASN A 4 2.94 -66.04 -20.82
CA ASN A 4 2.43 -64.78 -20.26
C ASN A 4 3.07 -63.56 -20.95
N TRP A 5 2.44 -63.12 -22.04
CA TRP A 5 2.83 -61.98 -22.90
C TRP A 5 3.02 -60.67 -22.14
N ASN A 6 2.31 -60.45 -21.02
CA ASN A 6 2.41 -59.24 -20.22
C ASN A 6 3.81 -59.09 -19.60
N HIS A 7 4.46 -60.19 -19.27
CA HIS A 7 5.79 -60.14 -18.65
C HIS A 7 6.88 -59.80 -19.66
N LEU A 8 6.70 -60.20 -20.92
CA LEU A 8 7.64 -59.91 -22.01
C LEU A 8 7.50 -58.46 -22.49
N LEU A 9 6.27 -57.95 -22.62
CA LEU A 9 6.00 -56.54 -22.94
C LEU A 9 6.53 -55.58 -21.88
N LYS A 10 6.39 -55.91 -20.59
CA LYS A 10 6.92 -55.09 -19.50
C LYS A 10 8.44 -55.00 -19.52
N ARG A 11 9.13 -56.09 -19.86
CA ARG A 11 10.60 -56.10 -20.03
C ARG A 11 11.04 -55.33 -21.26
N LEU A 12 10.30 -55.43 -22.36
CA LEU A 12 10.59 -54.69 -23.59
C LEU A 12 10.42 -53.18 -23.38
N ALA A 13 9.33 -52.74 -22.73
CA ALA A 13 9.09 -51.33 -22.43
C ALA A 13 10.15 -50.73 -21.51
N LEU A 14 10.61 -51.48 -20.50
CA LEU A 14 11.70 -51.04 -19.62
C LEU A 14 13.04 -50.94 -20.35
N ALA A 15 13.32 -51.86 -21.29
CA ALA A 15 14.54 -51.81 -22.09
C ALA A 15 14.54 -50.61 -23.06
N VAL A 16 13.41 -50.38 -23.75
CA VAL A 16 13.24 -49.25 -24.68
C VAL A 16 13.30 -47.91 -23.94
N GLY A 17 12.65 -47.80 -22.78
CA GLY A 17 12.70 -46.59 -21.95
C GLY A 17 14.12 -46.24 -21.49
N LYS A 18 14.90 -47.24 -21.06
CA LYS A 18 16.31 -47.04 -20.69
C LYS A 18 17.17 -46.61 -21.89
N GLY A 19 16.91 -47.18 -23.08
CA GLY A 19 17.58 -46.81 -24.32
C GLY A 19 17.31 -45.35 -24.73
N LEU A 20 16.05 -44.93 -24.73
CA LEU A 20 15.65 -43.56 -25.07
C LEU A 20 16.21 -42.54 -24.10
N TRP A 21 16.22 -42.83 -22.80
CA TRP A 21 16.78 -41.93 -21.80
C TRP A 21 18.30 -41.76 -21.94
N TRP A 22 19.02 -42.84 -22.23
CA TRP A 22 20.46 -42.77 -22.51
C TRP A 22 20.76 -41.90 -23.74
N LEU A 23 19.94 -42.02 -24.78
CA LEU A 23 20.10 -41.27 -26.04
C LEU A 23 19.78 -39.78 -25.84
N ALA A 24 18.73 -39.44 -25.10
CA ALA A 24 18.39 -38.06 -24.72
C ALA A 24 19.51 -37.40 -23.91
N ARG A 25 20.11 -38.14 -22.95
CA ARG A 25 21.23 -37.64 -22.14
C ARG A 25 22.47 -37.37 -22.99
N ARG A 26 22.77 -38.23 -23.98
CA ARG A 26 23.88 -38.03 -24.91
C ARG A 26 23.64 -36.83 -25.83
N LEU A 27 22.41 -36.64 -26.32
CA LEU A 27 22.04 -35.50 -27.15
C LEU A 27 22.16 -34.18 -26.39
N PHE A 28 21.72 -34.14 -25.13
CA PHE A 28 21.83 -32.95 -24.29
C PHE A 28 23.28 -32.56 -24.01
N LEU A 29 24.14 -33.54 -23.71
CA LEU A 29 25.58 -33.29 -23.52
C LEU A 29 26.25 -32.79 -24.81
N LEU A 30 25.85 -33.30 -25.97
CA LEU A 30 26.33 -32.81 -27.27
C LEU A 30 25.90 -31.36 -27.51
N LEU A 31 24.63 -31.01 -27.28
CA LEU A 31 24.11 -29.65 -27.44
C LEU A 31 24.78 -28.66 -26.48
N ALA A 32 25.00 -29.06 -25.23
CA ALA A 32 25.74 -28.24 -24.26
C ALA A 32 27.21 -28.02 -24.69
N ALA A 33 27.87 -29.05 -25.22
CA ALA A 33 29.23 -28.94 -25.74
C ALA A 33 29.31 -28.03 -26.98
N ILE A 34 28.34 -28.13 -27.90
CA ILE A 34 28.23 -27.25 -29.07
C ILE A 34 27.98 -25.80 -28.64
N GLY A 35 27.03 -25.57 -27.72
CA GLY A 35 26.77 -24.23 -27.17
C GLY A 35 28.00 -23.61 -26.54
N ASN A 36 28.75 -24.40 -25.75
CA ASN A 36 29.97 -23.93 -25.11
C ASN A 36 31.08 -23.63 -26.14
N PHE A 37 31.19 -24.41 -27.22
CA PHE A 37 32.13 -24.14 -28.32
C PHE A 37 31.77 -22.85 -29.08
N VAL A 38 30.49 -22.64 -29.39
CA VAL A 38 30.01 -21.44 -30.10
C VAL A 38 30.27 -20.18 -29.28
N VAL A 39 29.89 -20.19 -28.00
CA VAL A 39 30.01 -19.03 -27.11
C VAL A 39 31.47 -18.74 -26.74
N ARG A 40 32.27 -19.77 -26.42
CA ARG A 40 33.65 -19.53 -25.93
C ARG A 40 34.70 -19.43 -27.03
N LYS A 41 34.50 -20.03 -28.20
CA LYS A 41 35.53 -20.05 -29.26
C LYS A 41 35.14 -19.25 -30.51
N LEU A 42 33.95 -19.48 -31.07
CA LEU A 42 33.56 -18.85 -32.34
C LEU A 42 33.26 -17.36 -32.20
N LEU A 43 32.43 -16.97 -31.22
CA LEU A 43 32.04 -15.57 -31.00
C LEU A 43 33.24 -14.67 -30.66
N PRO A 44 34.17 -15.05 -29.76
CA PRO A 44 35.36 -14.22 -29.48
C PRO A 44 36.36 -14.17 -30.63
N ALA A 45 36.42 -15.19 -31.49
CA ALA A 45 37.26 -15.19 -32.69
C ALA A 45 36.67 -14.28 -33.78
N ALA A 46 35.36 -14.36 -34.02
CA ALA A 46 34.66 -13.48 -34.95
C ALA A 46 34.72 -12.01 -34.49
N TRP A 47 34.56 -11.75 -33.20
CA TRP A 47 34.68 -10.41 -32.63
C TRP A 47 36.09 -9.84 -32.76
N ARG A 48 37.14 -10.64 -32.48
CA ARG A 48 38.53 -10.23 -32.70
C ARG A 48 38.83 -9.97 -34.17
N GLY A 49 38.30 -10.79 -35.09
CA GLY A 49 38.40 -10.56 -36.52
C GLY A 49 37.79 -9.21 -36.92
N TRP A 50 36.54 -8.97 -36.53
CA TRP A 50 35.81 -7.75 -36.86
C TRP A 50 36.49 -6.49 -36.30
N ARG A 51 36.92 -6.52 -35.02
CA ARG A 51 37.62 -5.41 -34.38
C ARG A 51 39.00 -5.12 -35.02
N ASN A 52 39.74 -6.15 -35.41
CA ASN A 52 41.13 -5.98 -35.85
C ASN A 52 41.28 -5.73 -37.35
N THR A 53 40.32 -6.18 -38.18
CA THR A 53 40.41 -6.00 -39.64
C THR A 53 39.38 -5.05 -40.21
N VAL A 54 38.12 -5.17 -39.81
CA VAL A 54 37.02 -4.42 -40.44
C VAL A 54 36.95 -2.99 -39.89
N TRP A 55 37.09 -2.82 -38.57
CA TRP A 55 37.01 -1.50 -37.94
C TRP A 55 38.09 -0.51 -38.40
N PRO A 56 39.38 -0.88 -38.48
CA PRO A 56 40.42 0.04 -38.95
C PRO A 56 40.28 0.40 -40.43
N LEU A 57 39.77 -0.52 -41.25
CA LEU A 57 39.48 -0.26 -42.68
C LEU A 57 38.31 0.73 -42.84
N LEU A 58 37.23 0.55 -42.08
CA LEU A 58 36.11 1.48 -42.05
C LEU A 58 36.52 2.85 -41.53
N GLN A 59 37.36 2.92 -40.49
CA GLN A 59 37.86 4.17 -39.94
C GLN A 59 38.76 4.92 -40.93
N ARG A 60 39.63 4.21 -41.66
CA ARG A 60 40.46 4.81 -42.72
C ARG A 60 39.64 5.28 -43.92
N GLY A 61 38.58 4.56 -44.29
CA GLY A 61 37.63 4.99 -45.32
C GLY A 61 36.84 6.23 -44.90
N TYR A 62 36.36 6.25 -43.65
CA TYR A 62 35.60 7.34 -43.07
C TYR A 62 36.39 8.65 -42.99
N MET A 63 37.68 8.60 -42.64
CA MET A 63 38.52 9.79 -42.56
C MET A 63 38.79 10.47 -43.91
N LYS A 64 38.64 9.74 -45.03
CA LYS A 64 38.92 10.23 -46.39
C LYS A 64 37.71 10.83 -47.11
N LEU A 65 36.52 10.83 -46.51
CA LEU A 65 35.32 11.37 -47.18
C LEU A 65 35.13 12.87 -46.89
N PRO A 66 34.95 13.71 -47.93
CA PRO A 66 34.91 15.18 -47.81
C PRO A 66 33.60 15.76 -47.22
N GLN A 67 32.57 14.94 -46.95
CA GLN A 67 31.31 15.40 -46.35
C GLN A 67 30.92 14.58 -45.11
N ARG A 68 31.63 14.83 -44.00
CA ARG A 68 31.54 14.03 -42.76
C ARG A 68 30.18 14.06 -42.07
N ARG A 69 29.41 15.15 -42.21
CA ARG A 69 28.09 15.28 -41.55
C ARG A 69 26.97 14.54 -42.29
N LEU A 70 27.09 14.40 -43.61
CA LEU A 70 26.07 13.73 -44.43
C LEU A 70 26.21 12.20 -44.38
N VAL A 71 27.44 11.70 -44.28
CA VAL A 71 27.71 10.25 -44.20
C VAL A 71 27.30 9.65 -42.84
N VAL A 72 27.46 10.38 -41.73
CA VAL A 72 26.99 9.92 -40.41
C VAL A 72 25.47 9.92 -40.33
N GLY A 73 24.81 10.90 -40.93
CA GLY A 73 23.35 10.94 -41.03
C GLY A 73 22.81 9.76 -41.85
N VAL A 74 23.40 9.48 -43.02
CA VAL A 74 22.95 8.38 -43.89
C VAL A 74 23.29 7.01 -43.33
N ALA A 75 24.47 6.82 -42.70
CA ALA A 75 24.84 5.56 -42.08
C ALA A 75 24.02 5.27 -40.81
N GLY A 76 23.71 6.30 -40.01
CA GLY A 76 22.81 6.19 -38.86
C GLY A 76 21.39 5.81 -39.28
N VAL A 77 20.86 6.45 -40.33
CA VAL A 77 19.54 6.13 -40.89
C VAL A 77 19.50 4.72 -41.49
N LEU A 78 20.56 4.28 -42.19
CA LEU A 78 20.65 2.93 -42.75
C LEU A 78 20.81 1.84 -41.67
N LEU A 79 21.52 2.12 -40.57
CA LEU A 79 21.68 1.19 -39.45
C LEU A 79 20.37 1.05 -38.66
N VAL A 80 19.66 2.16 -38.45
CA VAL A 80 18.32 2.16 -37.85
C VAL A 80 17.32 1.45 -38.77
N ALA A 81 17.35 1.71 -40.08
CA ALA A 81 16.51 1.01 -41.06
C ALA A 81 16.81 -0.50 -41.12
N ALA A 82 18.08 -0.91 -41.04
CA ALA A 82 18.47 -2.32 -41.01
C ALA A 82 18.04 -3.02 -39.71
N CYS A 83 18.15 -2.35 -38.56
CA CYS A 83 17.63 -2.85 -37.28
C CYS A 83 16.09 -2.94 -37.27
N VAL A 84 15.39 -2.00 -37.91
CA VAL A 84 13.93 -2.01 -38.06
C VAL A 84 13.47 -3.09 -39.06
N LEU A 85 14.26 -3.41 -40.08
CA LEU A 85 13.99 -4.49 -41.04
C LEU A 85 14.25 -5.89 -40.46
N LEU A 86 15.23 -6.03 -39.56
CA LEU A 86 15.56 -7.32 -38.91
C LEU A 86 14.67 -7.64 -37.70
N LEU A 87 13.92 -6.66 -37.18
CA LEU A 87 13.01 -6.82 -36.04
C LEU A 87 11.52 -6.79 -36.43
N ARG A 88 11.18 -6.88 -37.72
CA ARG A 88 9.78 -6.93 -38.18
C ARG A 88 9.21 -8.35 -38.15
N PRO A 89 8.19 -8.65 -37.31
CA PRO A 89 7.29 -9.77 -37.56
C PRO A 89 6.44 -9.49 -38.82
N PRO A 90 5.95 -10.52 -39.53
CA PRO A 90 5.19 -10.32 -40.76
C PRO A 90 3.83 -9.70 -40.46
N GLY A 91 3.57 -8.54 -41.06
CA GLY A 91 2.24 -7.93 -41.17
C GLY A 91 2.09 -6.61 -40.42
N ASN A 92 2.29 -5.50 -41.13
CA ASN A 92 1.38 -4.34 -41.17
C ASN A 92 1.93 -3.29 -42.16
N ALA A 93 1.13 -2.96 -43.17
CA ALA A 93 1.40 -1.93 -44.18
C ALA A 93 1.23 -0.51 -43.56
N PRO A 94 1.84 0.53 -44.16
CA PRO A 94 1.83 1.88 -43.59
C PRO A 94 0.53 2.63 -43.90
N THR A 95 -0.10 3.19 -42.88
CA THR A 95 -1.14 4.22 -43.01
C THR A 95 -0.50 5.58 -43.26
N VAL A 96 -0.82 6.15 -44.42
CA VAL A 96 -0.58 7.56 -44.76
C VAL A 96 -1.53 8.42 -43.95
N SER A 97 -1.01 9.52 -43.41
CA SER A 97 -1.77 10.57 -42.71
C SER A 97 -2.82 11.19 -43.65
N ALA A 98 -4.09 11.11 -43.28
CA ALA A 98 -5.18 11.87 -43.86
C ALA A 98 -5.71 12.85 -42.81
N ALA A 99 -5.93 14.10 -43.23
CA ALA A 99 -6.55 15.20 -42.51
C ALA A 99 -7.98 14.84 -42.04
N PRO A 100 -8.60 15.60 -41.11
CA PRO A 100 -9.83 15.18 -40.44
C PRO A 100 -11.00 15.23 -41.42
N ALA A 101 -11.36 14.06 -41.95
CA ALA A 101 -12.64 13.86 -42.60
C ALA A 101 -13.71 13.69 -41.51
N SER A 102 -14.79 14.44 -41.66
CA SER A 102 -16.03 14.33 -40.91
C SER A 102 -16.42 12.88 -40.65
N ALA A 103 -16.81 12.58 -39.41
CA ALA A 103 -17.31 11.27 -38.99
C ALA A 103 -18.59 10.91 -39.77
N GLU A 104 -18.40 10.26 -40.91
CA GLU A 104 -19.42 9.49 -41.60
C GLU A 104 -19.45 8.11 -40.94
N ALA A 105 -20.63 7.69 -40.48
CA ALA A 105 -20.84 6.48 -39.69
C ALA A 105 -20.27 5.23 -40.40
N ALA A 106 -19.13 4.74 -39.90
CA ALA A 106 -18.62 3.43 -40.31
C ALA A 106 -19.64 2.37 -39.88
N GLY A 107 -20.12 1.57 -40.84
CA GLY A 107 -21.05 0.48 -40.58
C GLY A 107 -20.52 -0.49 -39.51
N PRO A 108 -21.42 -1.29 -38.89
CA PRO A 108 -21.06 -2.14 -37.75
C PRO A 108 -19.88 -3.03 -38.10
N ALA A 109 -18.78 -2.89 -37.33
CA ALA A 109 -17.59 -3.71 -37.48
C ALA A 109 -18.00 -5.19 -37.41
N LYS A 110 -17.50 -6.00 -38.34
CA LYS A 110 -17.79 -7.43 -38.35
C LYS A 110 -17.36 -8.05 -37.02
N PRO A 111 -18.21 -8.86 -36.34
CA PRO A 111 -17.87 -9.45 -35.05
C PRO A 111 -16.55 -10.21 -35.10
N ALA A 112 -15.74 -10.07 -34.05
CA ALA A 112 -14.49 -10.81 -33.92
C ALA A 112 -14.76 -12.31 -33.85
N VAL A 113 -13.83 -13.11 -34.36
CA VAL A 113 -13.94 -14.58 -34.31
C VAL A 113 -13.49 -15.05 -32.94
N LEU A 114 -14.42 -15.67 -32.21
CA LEU A 114 -14.15 -16.25 -30.90
C LEU A 114 -13.65 -17.69 -31.03
N THR A 115 -12.53 -17.97 -30.36
CA THR A 115 -12.01 -19.33 -30.17
C THR A 115 -12.31 -19.79 -28.75
N PHE A 116 -12.60 -21.07 -28.57
CA PHE A 116 -12.97 -21.60 -27.26
C PHE A 116 -12.46 -23.02 -27.04
N ALA A 117 -12.22 -23.38 -25.77
CA ALA A 117 -11.84 -24.72 -25.37
C ALA A 117 -12.32 -25.03 -23.92
N PRO A 118 -12.83 -26.25 -23.66
CA PRO A 118 -13.05 -27.36 -24.61
C PRO A 118 -14.25 -27.10 -25.55
N ALA A 119 -14.32 -27.84 -26.66
CA ALA A 119 -15.45 -27.76 -27.62
C ALA A 119 -16.70 -28.53 -27.17
N THR A 120 -16.58 -29.29 -26.08
CA THR A 120 -17.63 -30.11 -25.50
C THR A 120 -17.55 -29.98 -23.99
N ALA A 121 -18.67 -29.68 -23.34
CA ALA A 121 -18.71 -29.41 -21.90
C ALA A 121 -20.11 -29.66 -21.35
N ALA A 122 -20.21 -30.19 -20.11
CA ALA A 122 -21.48 -30.32 -19.41
C ALA A 122 -21.91 -28.97 -18.80
N PRO A 123 -23.19 -28.77 -18.47
CA PRO A 123 -23.64 -27.60 -17.70
C PRO A 123 -22.79 -27.39 -16.44
N GLY A 124 -22.46 -26.13 -16.14
CA GLY A 124 -21.57 -25.75 -15.03
C GLY A 124 -20.08 -25.93 -15.31
N ALA A 125 -19.66 -26.66 -16.34
CA ALA A 125 -18.23 -26.85 -16.64
C ALA A 125 -17.60 -25.58 -17.25
N PRO A 126 -16.32 -25.29 -16.96
CA PRO A 126 -15.66 -24.09 -17.47
C PRO A 126 -15.24 -24.23 -18.94
N VAL A 127 -15.46 -23.17 -19.71
CA VAL A 127 -14.99 -23.01 -21.11
C VAL A 127 -14.19 -21.72 -21.21
N LEU A 128 -12.99 -21.78 -21.76
CA LEU A 128 -12.13 -20.61 -21.96
C LEU A 128 -12.34 -20.05 -23.35
N LEU A 129 -12.68 -18.77 -23.43
CA LEU A 129 -12.86 -18.00 -24.65
C LEU A 129 -11.64 -17.11 -24.89
N SER A 130 -11.25 -16.96 -26.15
CA SER A 130 -10.13 -16.13 -26.60
C SER A 130 -10.44 -15.48 -27.94
N GLY A 131 -9.83 -14.34 -28.23
CA GLY A 131 -10.05 -13.59 -29.48
C GLY A 131 -10.87 -12.30 -29.34
N VAL A 132 -11.23 -11.92 -28.10
CA VAL A 132 -11.89 -10.64 -27.81
C VAL A 132 -10.96 -9.79 -26.94
N PRO A 133 -10.49 -8.62 -27.42
CA PRO A 133 -9.76 -7.69 -26.57
C PRO A 133 -10.74 -7.03 -25.60
N VAL A 134 -10.66 -7.39 -24.33
CA VAL A 134 -11.49 -6.82 -23.27
C VAL A 134 -10.73 -5.73 -22.53
N LEU A 135 -11.34 -4.56 -22.32
CA LEU A 135 -10.75 -3.49 -21.50
C LEU A 135 -11.13 -3.67 -20.02
N ALA A 136 -10.25 -3.27 -19.10
CA ALA A 136 -10.52 -3.42 -17.66
C ALA A 136 -11.72 -2.54 -17.26
N GLY A 137 -12.70 -3.11 -16.56
CA GLY A 137 -13.94 -2.43 -16.17
C GLY A 137 -15.08 -2.48 -17.18
N GLU A 138 -14.89 -3.13 -18.34
CA GLU A 138 -15.91 -3.25 -19.37
C GLU A 138 -16.95 -4.34 -19.03
N HIS A 139 -18.25 -4.03 -19.18
CA HIS A 139 -19.33 -4.99 -18.98
C HIS A 139 -19.51 -5.86 -20.23
N LEU A 140 -19.48 -7.17 -20.05
CA LEU A 140 -19.68 -8.15 -21.13
C LEU A 140 -20.88 -9.04 -20.82
N ASP A 141 -21.81 -9.15 -21.77
CA ASP A 141 -22.85 -10.18 -21.78
C ASP A 141 -22.38 -11.33 -22.67
N VAL A 142 -22.12 -12.50 -22.08
CA VAL A 142 -21.68 -13.68 -22.83
C VAL A 142 -22.80 -14.69 -22.88
N ARG A 143 -23.11 -15.20 -24.06
CA ARG A 143 -24.22 -16.16 -24.29
C ARG A 143 -23.70 -17.47 -24.86
N VAL A 144 -24.33 -18.56 -24.43
CA VAL A 144 -24.20 -19.89 -25.06
C VAL A 144 -25.57 -20.24 -25.65
N GLY A 145 -25.69 -20.16 -26.97
CA GLY A 145 -26.98 -20.20 -27.64
C GLY A 145 -27.81 -18.98 -27.27
N ASP A 146 -29.04 -19.21 -26.84
CA ASP A 146 -29.96 -18.18 -26.35
C ASP A 146 -29.85 -17.92 -24.84
N GLN A 147 -29.00 -18.67 -24.13
CA GLN A 147 -28.86 -18.57 -22.68
C GLN A 147 -27.69 -17.68 -22.27
N PRO A 148 -27.88 -16.78 -21.28
CA PRO A 148 -26.78 -16.03 -20.69
C PRO A 148 -25.84 -16.98 -19.93
N ALA A 149 -24.54 -16.70 -19.99
CA ALA A 149 -23.49 -17.49 -19.40
C ALA A 149 -22.67 -16.65 -18.41
N ALA A 150 -22.22 -17.29 -17.33
CA ALA A 150 -21.36 -16.64 -16.35
C ALA A 150 -20.05 -16.34 -17.05
N ALA A 151 -19.54 -15.11 -16.97
CA ALA A 151 -18.28 -14.75 -17.61
C ALA A 151 -17.35 -14.10 -16.59
N GLN A 152 -16.18 -14.69 -16.41
CA GLN A 152 -15.11 -14.14 -15.59
C GLN A 152 -13.93 -13.82 -16.50
N ARG A 153 -13.44 -12.59 -16.42
CA ARG A 153 -12.19 -12.23 -17.09
C ARG A 153 -10.99 -12.77 -16.31
N LEU A 154 -10.07 -13.41 -17.01
CA LEU A 154 -8.79 -13.86 -16.46
C LEU A 154 -7.71 -12.77 -16.64
N ALA A 155 -6.68 -12.80 -15.78
CA ALA A 155 -5.58 -11.85 -15.81
C ALA A 155 -4.83 -11.81 -17.15
N ASP A 156 -4.84 -12.92 -17.90
CA ASP A 156 -4.25 -13.01 -19.25
C ASP A 156 -5.15 -12.47 -20.38
N GLY A 157 -6.29 -11.87 -20.02
CA GLY A 157 -7.24 -11.28 -20.97
C GLY A 157 -8.24 -12.27 -21.58
N ARG A 158 -8.15 -13.57 -21.28
CA ARG A 158 -9.17 -14.55 -21.71
C ARG A 158 -10.45 -14.40 -20.88
N ILE A 159 -11.56 -14.88 -21.42
CA ILE A 159 -12.83 -14.94 -20.71
C ILE A 159 -13.10 -16.40 -20.35
N ARG A 160 -13.20 -16.73 -19.08
CA ARG A 160 -13.71 -18.02 -18.61
C ARG A 160 -15.23 -17.91 -18.51
N ILE A 161 -15.95 -18.80 -19.18
CA ILE A 161 -17.39 -18.95 -18.99
C ILE A 161 -17.75 -20.26 -18.34
N LEU A 162 -18.98 -20.34 -17.82
CA LEU A 162 -19.60 -21.60 -17.39
C LEU A 162 -20.77 -21.93 -18.32
N VAL A 163 -20.88 -23.20 -18.71
CA VAL A 163 -21.99 -23.65 -19.57
C VAL A 163 -23.33 -23.51 -18.83
N PRO A 164 -24.34 -22.82 -19.39
CA PRO A 164 -25.63 -22.64 -18.73
C PRO A 164 -26.43 -23.95 -18.66
N LEU A 165 -27.45 -23.96 -17.80
CA LEU A 165 -28.40 -25.07 -17.68
C LEU A 165 -29.52 -24.91 -18.71
N TYR A 166 -29.80 -25.99 -19.44
CA TYR A 166 -30.96 -26.11 -20.31
C TYR A 166 -31.96 -27.04 -19.62
N LEU A 167 -32.89 -26.49 -18.84
CA LEU A 167 -33.79 -27.29 -18.00
C LEU A 167 -34.86 -28.00 -18.85
N GLY A 168 -35.00 -29.31 -18.64
CA GLY A 168 -36.10 -30.10 -19.19
C GLY A 168 -37.37 -30.03 -18.33
N PRO A 169 -38.45 -30.70 -18.73
CA PRO A 169 -39.73 -30.69 -18.02
C PRO A 169 -39.67 -31.27 -16.59
N ASP A 170 -38.68 -32.10 -16.29
CA ASP A 170 -38.47 -32.69 -14.95
C ASP A 170 -37.54 -31.84 -14.06
N ASN A 171 -37.26 -30.58 -14.44
CA ASN A 171 -36.25 -29.70 -13.82
C ASN A 171 -34.82 -30.26 -13.81
N TRP A 172 -34.55 -31.37 -14.52
CA TRP A 172 -33.19 -31.85 -14.77
C TRP A 172 -32.65 -31.28 -16.09
N PRO A 173 -31.36 -30.93 -16.18
CA PRO A 173 -30.79 -30.39 -17.41
C PRO A 173 -30.80 -31.41 -18.55
N VAL A 174 -31.34 -31.01 -19.71
CA VAL A 174 -31.34 -31.77 -20.95
C VAL A 174 -30.45 -31.04 -21.96
N PRO A 175 -29.35 -31.64 -22.45
CA PRO A 175 -28.47 -30.96 -23.38
C PRO A 175 -29.20 -30.63 -24.69
N PRO A 176 -29.03 -29.42 -25.24
CA PRO A 176 -29.58 -29.09 -26.56
C PRO A 176 -29.01 -30.02 -27.64
N ALA A 177 -29.88 -30.42 -28.58
CA ALA A 177 -29.52 -31.40 -29.62
C ALA A 177 -28.46 -30.90 -30.62
N GLN A 178 -28.27 -29.58 -30.72
CA GLN A 178 -27.31 -28.96 -31.62
C GLN A 178 -26.23 -28.21 -30.84
N PRO A 179 -24.99 -28.11 -31.37
CA PRO A 179 -23.97 -27.26 -30.81
C PRO A 179 -24.44 -25.80 -30.71
N GLN A 180 -24.20 -25.16 -29.57
CA GLN A 180 -24.71 -23.83 -29.25
C GLN A 180 -23.67 -22.75 -29.59
N PRO A 181 -24.00 -21.71 -30.37
CA PRO A 181 -23.06 -20.64 -30.67
C PRO A 181 -22.61 -19.91 -29.40
N LEU A 182 -21.37 -19.42 -29.37
CA LEU A 182 -20.86 -18.58 -28.28
C LEU A 182 -20.77 -17.15 -28.76
N GLU A 183 -21.43 -16.25 -28.05
CA GLU A 183 -21.52 -14.84 -28.42
C GLU A 183 -21.09 -13.97 -27.25
N VAL A 184 -20.30 -12.94 -27.54
CA VAL A 184 -19.93 -11.90 -26.58
C VAL A 184 -20.54 -10.59 -27.06
N HIS A 185 -21.33 -9.98 -26.20
CA HIS A 185 -22.03 -8.72 -26.41
C HIS A 185 -21.45 -7.65 -25.48
N ARG A 186 -21.39 -6.42 -25.99
CA ARG A 186 -21.00 -5.21 -25.27
C ARG A 186 -22.08 -4.18 -25.49
N ASP A 187 -22.76 -3.77 -24.43
CA ASP A 187 -23.91 -2.86 -24.50
C ASP A 187 -24.93 -3.31 -25.57
N ASP A 188 -25.32 -4.59 -25.53
CA ASP A 188 -26.18 -5.28 -26.51
C ASP A 188 -25.64 -5.41 -27.94
N ALA A 189 -24.46 -4.87 -28.25
CA ALA A 189 -23.81 -5.04 -29.54
C ALA A 189 -22.96 -6.32 -29.57
N LEU A 190 -23.21 -7.20 -30.54
CA LEU A 190 -22.42 -8.40 -30.76
C LEU A 190 -20.98 -8.03 -31.17
N VAL A 191 -20.04 -8.16 -30.24
CA VAL A 191 -18.62 -7.83 -30.47
C VAL A 191 -17.82 -9.05 -30.94
N ALA A 192 -18.22 -10.26 -30.57
CA ALA A 192 -17.57 -11.48 -31.03
C ALA A 192 -18.52 -12.68 -31.07
N ALA A 193 -18.28 -13.58 -32.02
CA ALA A 193 -19.02 -14.81 -32.17
C ALA A 193 -18.09 -15.97 -32.53
N SER A 194 -18.39 -17.18 -32.05
CA SER A 194 -17.63 -18.38 -32.41
C SER A 194 -17.94 -18.88 -33.81
N GLN A 195 -16.94 -19.42 -34.51
CA GLN A 195 -17.12 -20.03 -35.84
C GLN A 195 -17.80 -21.42 -35.82
N GLY A 196 -18.02 -21.99 -34.63
CA GLY A 196 -18.75 -23.23 -34.40
C GLY A 196 -19.46 -23.18 -33.05
N GLY A 197 -20.32 -24.16 -32.77
CA GLY A 197 -21.03 -24.22 -31.50
C GLY A 197 -20.31 -25.06 -30.44
N LEU A 198 -20.51 -24.73 -29.18
CA LEU A 198 -20.18 -25.56 -28.03
C LEU A 198 -21.17 -26.72 -27.94
N GLN A 199 -20.67 -27.96 -27.97
CA GLN A 199 -21.52 -29.12 -27.74
C GLN A 199 -21.76 -29.28 -26.24
N VAL A 200 -22.96 -28.94 -25.79
CA VAL A 200 -23.37 -29.16 -24.40
C VAL A 200 -23.68 -30.65 -24.21
N THR A 201 -23.10 -31.27 -23.19
CA THR A 201 -23.33 -32.69 -22.85
C THR A 201 -24.24 -32.84 -21.64
N GLU A 202 -24.70 -34.07 -21.37
CA GLU A 202 -25.51 -34.37 -20.20
C GLU A 202 -24.76 -34.07 -18.89
N LEU A 203 -25.45 -33.44 -17.93
CA LEU A 203 -24.94 -33.22 -16.58
C LEU A 203 -24.99 -34.54 -15.80
N GLN A 204 -23.82 -35.07 -15.43
CA GLN A 204 -23.71 -36.31 -14.68
C GLN A 204 -24.10 -36.11 -13.22
N ARG A 205 -24.99 -36.96 -12.69
CA ARG A 205 -25.32 -36.99 -11.25
C ARG A 205 -24.06 -37.33 -10.44
N ALA A 206 -23.80 -36.59 -9.36
CA ALA A 206 -22.60 -36.75 -8.54
C ALA A 206 -22.91 -36.79 -7.03
N PRO A 207 -23.75 -37.74 -6.56
CA PRO A 207 -24.28 -37.72 -5.20
C PRO A 207 -23.18 -37.69 -4.14
N GLY A 208 -23.33 -36.81 -3.15
CA GLY A 208 -22.40 -36.61 -2.03
C GLY A 208 -21.31 -35.56 -2.28
N THR A 209 -21.32 -34.86 -3.41
CA THR A 209 -20.35 -33.80 -3.73
C THR A 209 -20.41 -32.64 -2.74
N THR A 210 -21.61 -32.17 -2.38
CA THR A 210 -21.86 -31.15 -1.34
C THR A 210 -21.32 -31.57 0.03
N ALA A 211 -21.49 -32.85 0.41
CA ALA A 211 -20.89 -33.41 1.62
C ALA A 211 -19.35 -33.51 1.53
N GLY A 212 -18.79 -33.68 0.33
CA GLY A 212 -17.36 -33.53 0.07
C GLY A 212 -16.89 -32.09 0.30
N VAL A 213 -17.58 -31.12 -0.30
CA VAL A 213 -17.31 -29.68 -0.14
C VAL A 213 -17.36 -29.25 1.32
N GLN A 214 -18.39 -29.66 2.07
CA GLN A 214 -18.50 -29.37 3.50
C GLN A 214 -17.31 -29.92 4.30
N ARG A 215 -16.87 -31.16 4.02
CA ARG A 215 -15.68 -31.74 4.66
C ARG A 215 -14.39 -30.98 4.30
N SER A 216 -14.27 -30.53 3.05
CA SER A 216 -13.15 -29.70 2.62
C SER A 216 -13.13 -28.36 3.35
N LEU A 217 -14.27 -27.67 3.45
CA LEU A 217 -14.39 -26.43 4.23
C LEU A 217 -14.09 -26.65 5.71
N ALA A 218 -14.53 -27.75 6.30
CA ALA A 218 -14.21 -28.08 7.69
C ALA A 218 -12.69 -28.30 7.90
N ARG A 219 -12.03 -28.99 6.97
CA ARG A 219 -10.56 -29.15 6.98
C ARG A 219 -9.82 -27.83 6.79
N ILE A 220 -10.34 -26.94 5.95
CA ILE A 220 -9.80 -25.58 5.77
C ILE A 220 -9.90 -24.81 7.10
N THR A 221 -11.06 -24.81 7.75
CA THR A 221 -11.26 -24.17 9.06
C THR A 221 -10.31 -24.71 10.11
N GLN A 222 -10.10 -26.04 10.16
CA GLN A 222 -9.10 -26.67 11.03
C GLN A 222 -7.66 -26.27 10.69
N GLY A 223 -7.36 -26.12 9.39
CA GLY A 223 -6.09 -25.60 8.91
C GLY A 223 -5.82 -24.19 9.43
N TYR A 224 -6.79 -23.29 9.31
CA TYR A 224 -6.73 -21.92 9.86
C TYR A 224 -6.57 -21.90 11.37
N GLU A 225 -7.29 -22.77 12.08
CA GLU A 225 -7.12 -22.92 13.51
C GLU A 225 -5.68 -23.26 13.86
N ARG A 226 -5.08 -24.26 13.22
CA ARG A 226 -3.68 -24.63 13.47
C ARG A 226 -2.73 -23.46 13.18
N ILE A 227 -2.98 -22.71 12.10
CA ILE A 227 -2.20 -21.52 11.74
C ILE A 227 -2.31 -20.45 12.84
N LEU A 228 -3.52 -20.03 13.18
CA LEU A 228 -3.77 -18.90 14.08
C LEU A 228 -3.42 -19.20 15.54
N THR A 229 -3.51 -20.46 15.95
CA THR A 229 -3.08 -20.93 17.27
C THR A 229 -1.56 -21.11 17.35
N ALA A 230 -0.89 -21.35 16.22
CA ALA A 230 0.58 -21.42 16.15
C ALA A 230 1.23 -20.03 16.11
N LEU A 231 0.53 -19.01 15.59
CA LEU A 231 1.04 -17.65 15.57
C LEU A 231 1.23 -17.12 17.00
N PRO A 232 2.35 -16.43 17.29
CA PRO A 232 2.56 -15.81 18.59
C PRO A 232 1.47 -14.78 18.87
N VAL A 233 1.13 -14.62 20.15
CA VAL A 233 0.10 -13.72 20.64
C VAL A 233 0.76 -12.78 21.64
N GLN A 234 0.75 -11.48 21.36
CA GLN A 234 1.37 -10.50 22.25
C GLN A 234 0.43 -10.09 23.39
N HIS A 235 -0.87 -10.03 23.10
CA HIS A 235 -1.89 -9.54 24.03
C HIS A 235 -3.00 -10.57 24.23
N GLN A 236 -3.55 -10.62 25.44
CA GLN A 236 -4.65 -11.54 25.75
C GLN A 236 -5.92 -11.23 24.94
N GLU A 237 -6.14 -9.96 24.63
CA GLU A 237 -7.21 -9.51 23.74
C GLU A 237 -7.07 -10.12 22.35
N GLU A 238 -5.87 -10.10 21.77
CA GLU A 238 -5.58 -10.73 20.48
C GLU A 238 -5.92 -12.24 20.50
N ARG A 239 -5.65 -12.94 21.60
CA ARG A 239 -6.08 -14.34 21.77
C ARG A 239 -7.60 -14.48 21.70
N ALA A 240 -8.32 -13.61 22.40
CA ALA A 240 -9.78 -13.62 22.43
C ALA A 240 -10.36 -13.35 21.03
N TYR A 241 -9.81 -12.38 20.30
CA TYR A 241 -10.22 -12.08 18.93
C TYR A 241 -9.98 -13.25 17.96
N ARG A 242 -8.78 -13.88 18.02
CA ARG A 242 -8.47 -15.06 17.20
C ARG A 242 -9.40 -16.23 17.53
N GLN A 243 -9.67 -16.48 18.81
CA GLN A 243 -10.56 -17.57 19.24
C GLN A 243 -12.01 -17.30 18.85
N ALA A 244 -12.48 -16.05 18.95
CA ALA A 244 -13.80 -15.66 18.48
C ALA A 244 -13.95 -15.90 16.99
N MET A 245 -12.98 -15.49 16.18
CA MET A 245 -12.99 -15.72 14.74
C MET A 245 -13.02 -17.21 14.39
N LEU A 246 -12.21 -18.04 15.05
CA LEU A 246 -12.20 -19.49 14.83
C LEU A 246 -13.53 -20.14 15.21
N THR A 247 -14.12 -19.70 16.32
CA THR A 247 -15.45 -20.16 16.76
C THR A 247 -16.52 -19.79 15.74
N THR A 248 -16.49 -18.56 15.22
CA THR A 248 -17.39 -18.12 14.15
C THR A 248 -17.21 -18.97 12.88
N LEU A 249 -15.99 -19.23 12.43
CA LEU A 249 -15.73 -20.06 11.25
C LEU A 249 -16.25 -21.50 11.44
N ARG A 250 -16.05 -22.11 12.61
CA ARG A 250 -16.62 -23.44 12.89
C ARG A 250 -18.14 -23.39 12.93
N ALA A 251 -18.73 -22.37 13.55
CA ALA A 251 -20.18 -22.20 13.63
C ALA A 251 -20.85 -21.99 12.25
N LEU A 252 -20.13 -21.40 11.30
CA LEU A 252 -20.63 -21.22 9.93
C LEU A 252 -20.50 -22.48 9.09
N VAL A 253 -19.43 -23.26 9.27
CA VAL A 253 -19.12 -24.40 8.40
C VAL A 253 -19.68 -25.72 8.92
N SER A 254 -19.47 -26.03 10.20
CA SER A 254 -19.66 -27.38 10.74
C SER A 254 -20.46 -27.47 12.03
N GLU A 255 -20.54 -26.41 12.84
CA GLU A 255 -21.11 -26.42 14.18
C GLU A 255 -22.35 -25.53 14.29
N GLY A 256 -23.41 -25.98 14.95
CA GLY A 256 -24.61 -25.16 15.18
C GLY A 256 -25.69 -25.25 14.11
N ASP A 257 -26.89 -24.79 14.47
CA ASP A 257 -28.13 -25.02 13.73
C ASP A 257 -28.21 -24.23 12.41
N HIS A 258 -27.37 -23.21 12.24
CA HIS A 258 -27.29 -22.39 11.03
C HIS A 258 -26.04 -22.67 10.18
N SER A 259 -25.26 -23.70 10.53
CA SER A 259 -24.06 -24.09 9.79
C SER A 259 -24.39 -24.65 8.39
N LEU A 260 -23.40 -24.61 7.49
CA LEU A 260 -23.48 -25.28 6.19
C LEU A 260 -23.83 -26.77 6.35
N ALA A 261 -23.26 -27.45 7.36
CA ALA A 261 -23.60 -28.83 7.66
C ALA A 261 -25.10 -29.02 8.00
N ALA A 262 -25.69 -28.15 8.83
CA ALA A 262 -27.11 -28.19 9.17
C ALA A 262 -28.01 -27.86 7.96
N VAL A 263 -27.57 -26.94 7.09
CA VAL A 263 -28.27 -26.59 5.85
C VAL A 263 -28.27 -27.77 4.89
N LEU A 264 -27.12 -28.41 4.65
CA LEU A 264 -27.02 -29.58 3.78
C LEU A 264 -27.78 -30.79 4.35
N ALA A 265 -27.86 -30.92 5.68
CA ALA A 265 -28.66 -31.96 6.34
C ALA A 265 -30.18 -31.69 6.28
N GLY A 266 -30.61 -30.51 5.84
CA GLY A 266 -32.01 -30.11 5.86
C GLY A 266 -32.56 -29.84 7.27
N THR A 267 -31.69 -29.70 8.27
CA THR A 267 -32.07 -29.47 9.68
C THR A 267 -31.99 -28.00 10.07
N SER A 268 -31.41 -27.15 9.23
CA SER A 268 -31.25 -25.74 9.56
C SER A 268 -32.59 -24.99 9.62
N PRO A 269 -32.82 -24.16 10.65
CA PRO A 269 -33.99 -23.28 10.70
C PRO A 269 -34.07 -22.31 9.52
N LEU A 270 -32.92 -22.00 8.86
CA LEU A 270 -32.87 -21.14 7.68
C LEU A 270 -33.70 -21.69 6.50
N LEU A 271 -33.90 -23.00 6.45
CA LEU A 271 -34.64 -23.64 5.37
C LEU A 271 -36.15 -23.61 5.57
N ALA A 272 -36.64 -23.17 6.75
CA ALA A 272 -38.07 -23.18 7.09
C ALA A 272 -38.76 -24.54 6.79
N GLY A 273 -38.05 -25.65 7.00
CA GLY A 273 -38.52 -27.01 6.74
C GLY A 273 -38.41 -27.51 5.30
N ALA A 274 -37.85 -26.70 4.39
CA ALA A 274 -37.66 -27.08 2.99
C ALA A 274 -36.50 -28.07 2.81
N LYS A 275 -36.70 -29.10 1.99
CA LYS A 275 -35.64 -30.09 1.69
C LYS A 275 -34.70 -29.54 0.62
N PRO A 276 -33.37 -29.58 0.84
CA PRO A 276 -32.40 -29.14 -0.16
C PRO A 276 -32.42 -30.02 -1.41
N GLU A 277 -32.38 -29.42 -2.61
CA GLU A 277 -32.16 -30.15 -3.88
C GLU A 277 -30.66 -30.49 -4.04
N LEU A 278 -30.21 -31.45 -3.24
CA LEU A 278 -28.79 -31.83 -3.19
C LEU A 278 -28.31 -32.44 -4.49
N GLU A 279 -29.15 -33.17 -5.23
CA GLU A 279 -28.73 -33.92 -6.41
C GLU A 279 -28.27 -33.03 -7.58
N LEU A 280 -29.01 -31.95 -7.86
CA LEU A 280 -28.62 -30.99 -8.90
C LEU A 280 -27.40 -30.16 -8.45
N THR A 281 -27.39 -29.74 -7.19
CA THR A 281 -26.29 -28.97 -6.58
C THR A 281 -24.98 -29.79 -6.60
N ASP A 282 -25.06 -31.07 -6.25
CA ASP A 282 -23.97 -32.03 -6.28
C ASP A 282 -23.38 -32.17 -7.68
N ALA A 283 -24.24 -32.36 -8.68
CA ALA A 283 -23.84 -32.51 -10.07
C ALA A 283 -23.15 -31.25 -10.63
N LEU A 284 -23.68 -30.07 -10.30
CA LEU A 284 -23.11 -28.78 -10.70
C LEU A 284 -21.74 -28.53 -10.05
N LEU A 285 -21.60 -28.79 -8.75
CA LEU A 285 -20.34 -28.64 -8.02
C LEU A 285 -19.23 -29.55 -8.54
N ALA A 286 -19.59 -30.76 -8.97
CA ALA A 286 -18.66 -31.70 -9.60
C ALA A 286 -18.29 -31.23 -11.02
N SER A 287 -19.29 -30.83 -11.81
CA SER A 287 -19.09 -30.38 -13.21
C SER A 287 -18.25 -29.10 -13.32
N SER A 288 -18.43 -28.15 -12.39
CA SER A 288 -17.66 -26.90 -12.35
C SER A 288 -16.21 -27.08 -11.93
N GLY A 289 -15.87 -28.23 -11.33
CA GLY A 289 -14.59 -28.49 -10.67
C GLY A 289 -14.43 -27.77 -9.33
N SER A 290 -15.48 -27.13 -8.80
CA SER A 290 -15.43 -26.42 -7.52
C SER A 290 -15.13 -27.37 -6.36
N ALA A 291 -15.71 -28.58 -6.38
CA ALA A 291 -15.45 -29.58 -5.34
C ALA A 291 -13.99 -30.05 -5.34
N ASP A 292 -13.44 -30.37 -6.51
CA ASP A 292 -12.04 -30.78 -6.65
C ASP A 292 -11.08 -29.65 -6.24
N HIS A 293 -11.42 -28.40 -6.56
CA HIS A 293 -10.62 -27.24 -6.15
C HIS A 293 -10.62 -27.06 -4.63
N LEU A 294 -11.78 -27.15 -3.99
CA LEU A 294 -11.90 -27.04 -2.54
C LEU A 294 -11.23 -28.22 -1.82
N ASP A 295 -11.27 -29.42 -2.38
CA ASP A 295 -10.57 -30.61 -1.86
C ASP A 295 -9.05 -30.44 -1.94
N ALA A 296 -8.52 -30.06 -3.11
CA ALA A 296 -7.10 -29.76 -3.27
C ALA A 296 -6.64 -28.62 -2.35
N TYR A 297 -7.49 -27.62 -2.13
CA TYR A 297 -7.21 -26.53 -1.21
C TYR A 297 -7.24 -26.99 0.25
N ALA A 298 -8.23 -27.79 0.64
CA ALA A 298 -8.29 -28.40 1.96
C ALA A 298 -7.07 -29.29 2.24
N ASP A 299 -6.52 -29.96 1.24
CA ASP A 299 -5.27 -30.71 1.36
C ASP A 299 -4.05 -29.79 1.49
N ALA A 300 -4.05 -28.61 0.86
CA ALA A 300 -2.95 -27.65 0.97
C ALA A 300 -2.88 -27.00 2.37
N VAL A 301 -4.02 -26.59 2.95
CA VAL A 301 -4.06 -26.00 4.32
C VAL A 301 -4.09 -27.09 5.40
N GLY A 302 -4.70 -28.23 5.07
CA GLY A 302 -4.93 -29.37 5.95
C GLY A 302 -3.75 -30.34 6.04
N GLY A 303 -2.92 -30.41 5.00
CA GLY A 303 -1.83 -31.35 4.88
C GLY A 303 -0.90 -31.32 6.09
N GLU A 304 -0.70 -32.47 6.74
CA GLU A 304 0.50 -32.63 7.55
C GLU A 304 1.69 -32.45 6.61
N PRO A 305 2.61 -31.51 6.91
CA PRO A 305 3.80 -31.35 6.10
C PRO A 305 4.49 -32.71 6.06
N ALA A 306 4.70 -33.22 4.84
CA ALA A 306 5.38 -34.50 4.66
C ALA A 306 6.64 -34.48 5.54
N PRO A 307 6.82 -35.46 6.45
CA PRO A 307 7.87 -35.40 7.46
C PRO A 307 9.18 -35.07 6.77
N ALA A 308 9.71 -33.88 7.07
CA ALA A 308 10.95 -33.40 6.49
C ALA A 308 12.00 -34.45 6.84
N THR A 309 12.34 -35.29 5.87
CA THR A 309 13.36 -36.31 6.09
C THR A 309 14.63 -35.51 6.34
N PRO A 310 15.27 -35.61 7.52
CA PRO A 310 16.41 -34.78 7.85
C PRO A 310 17.46 -35.03 6.78
N THR A 311 17.70 -34.01 5.94
CA THR A 311 18.68 -34.09 4.88
C THR A 311 20.04 -33.95 5.57
N THR A 312 20.55 -35.07 6.06
CA THR A 312 21.96 -35.15 6.45
C THR A 312 22.77 -34.96 5.18
N ALA A 313 23.64 -33.95 5.18
CA ALA A 313 24.55 -33.69 4.08
C ALA A 313 25.43 -34.94 3.83
N GLN A 314 25.15 -35.66 2.75
CA GLN A 314 25.95 -36.80 2.30
C GLN A 314 26.59 -36.47 0.96
N ALA A 315 27.92 -36.62 0.92
CA ALA A 315 28.81 -36.37 -0.22
C ALA A 315 28.42 -37.19 -1.49
N PRO A 316 28.87 -36.79 -2.70
CA PRO A 316 28.20 -37.14 -3.94
C PRO A 316 28.53 -38.57 -4.40
N GLY A 317 27.53 -39.45 -4.42
CA GLY A 317 27.67 -40.80 -4.96
C GLY A 317 26.35 -41.55 -5.16
N ARG A 318 25.87 -41.56 -6.41
CA ARG A 318 24.79 -42.40 -7.01
C ARG A 318 23.32 -42.07 -6.66
N PRO A 319 22.40 -42.05 -7.66
CA PRO A 319 21.03 -41.54 -7.48
C PRO A 319 19.96 -42.63 -7.31
N ALA A 320 19.08 -42.42 -6.34
CA ALA A 320 17.70 -42.91 -6.28
C ALA A 320 16.85 -41.67 -5.93
N GLY A 321 15.62 -41.39 -6.36
CA GLY A 321 14.60 -42.07 -7.13
C GLY A 321 13.30 -41.32 -6.81
N LEU A 322 12.87 -40.39 -7.67
CA LEU A 322 11.71 -39.52 -7.47
C LEU A 322 10.43 -40.24 -7.92
N GLY A 323 9.67 -40.77 -6.95
CA GLY A 323 8.42 -41.51 -7.19
C GLY A 323 7.12 -40.77 -6.83
N ALA A 324 7.17 -39.54 -6.29
CA ALA A 324 6.00 -38.93 -5.66
C ALA A 324 5.13 -38.02 -6.55
N LEU A 325 5.54 -37.70 -7.79
CA LEU A 325 4.76 -36.81 -8.67
C LEU A 325 3.92 -37.54 -9.74
N ALA A 326 3.99 -38.87 -9.80
CA ALA A 326 3.28 -39.66 -10.84
C ALA A 326 1.91 -40.21 -10.39
N SER A 327 1.56 -40.13 -9.10
CA SER A 327 0.25 -40.57 -8.58
C SER A 327 -0.88 -39.56 -8.85
N VAL A 328 -0.57 -38.26 -8.93
CA VAL A 328 -1.57 -37.21 -9.20
C VAL A 328 -1.96 -37.16 -10.68
N ALA A 329 -1.04 -37.48 -11.60
CA ALA A 329 -1.34 -37.49 -13.05
C ALA A 329 -2.10 -38.74 -13.54
N LYS A 330 -2.33 -39.76 -12.69
CA LYS A 330 -2.97 -41.02 -13.09
C LYS A 330 -4.46 -41.11 -12.72
N ALA A 331 -4.97 -40.15 -11.94
CA ALA A 331 -6.41 -40.01 -11.67
C ALA A 331 -7.16 -39.22 -12.75
N ALA A 332 -6.46 -38.48 -13.63
CA ALA A 332 -7.06 -37.70 -14.71
C ALA A 332 -6.92 -38.41 -16.07
N GLY A 333 -8.00 -39.01 -16.55
CA GLY A 333 -8.09 -39.60 -17.88
C GLY A 333 -8.08 -38.56 -19.01
N THR A 334 -7.24 -38.82 -20.02
CA THR A 334 -7.34 -38.44 -21.45
C THR A 334 -7.54 -36.99 -21.95
N SER A 335 -7.67 -35.93 -21.15
CA SER A 335 -7.87 -34.56 -21.72
C SER A 335 -6.66 -33.60 -21.71
N VAL A 336 -5.51 -33.95 -21.12
CA VAL A 336 -4.41 -32.98 -20.84
C VAL A 336 -3.29 -32.94 -21.92
N ALA A 337 -3.36 -33.78 -22.96
CA ALA A 337 -2.29 -33.83 -23.96
C ALA A 337 -2.21 -32.60 -24.90
N ALA A 338 -3.30 -31.86 -25.07
CA ALA A 338 -3.35 -30.65 -25.90
C ALA A 338 -2.79 -29.38 -25.20
N PRO A 339 -3.14 -29.05 -23.94
CA PRO A 339 -2.65 -27.83 -23.28
C PRO A 339 -1.15 -27.86 -22.94
N MET A 340 -0.55 -29.02 -22.64
CA MET A 340 0.90 -29.09 -22.40
C MET A 340 1.74 -28.83 -23.66
N LYS A 341 1.18 -29.10 -24.85
CA LYS A 341 1.83 -28.81 -26.13
C LYS A 341 1.77 -27.32 -26.48
N ALA A 342 0.71 -26.63 -26.06
CA ALA A 342 0.58 -25.18 -26.18
C ALA A 342 1.52 -24.44 -25.19
N MET A 343 1.63 -24.91 -23.95
CA MET A 343 2.52 -24.31 -22.94
C MET A 343 4.02 -24.45 -23.29
N ALA A 344 4.42 -25.57 -23.90
CA ALA A 344 5.79 -25.76 -24.38
C ALA A 344 6.14 -24.89 -25.60
N ALA A 345 5.15 -24.54 -26.43
CA ALA A 345 5.33 -23.62 -27.57
C ALA A 345 5.45 -22.16 -27.11
N THR A 346 4.75 -21.76 -26.04
CA THR A 346 4.82 -20.41 -25.47
C THR A 346 6.15 -20.14 -24.75
N LEU A 347 6.73 -21.14 -24.07
CA LEU A 347 8.03 -21.03 -23.39
C LEU A 347 9.24 -21.05 -24.34
N GLN A 348 9.07 -21.48 -25.59
CA GLN A 348 10.10 -21.36 -26.63
C GLN A 348 10.11 -19.99 -27.32
N ALA A 349 9.08 -19.16 -27.15
CA ALA A 349 8.93 -17.88 -27.85
C ALA A 349 9.41 -16.65 -27.05
N SER A 350 9.56 -16.72 -25.73
CA SER A 350 9.96 -15.58 -24.87
C SER A 350 11.47 -15.55 -24.60
N GLY A 351 12.25 -15.13 -25.59
CA GLY A 351 13.66 -14.81 -25.41
C GLY A 351 13.85 -13.42 -24.80
N LEU A 352 14.13 -13.34 -23.49
CA LEU A 352 14.62 -12.12 -22.84
C LEU A 352 16.04 -12.35 -22.30
N GLY A 353 17.01 -11.72 -22.96
CA GLY A 353 18.41 -11.72 -22.56
C GLY A 353 18.75 -10.48 -21.74
N PHE A 354 19.34 -10.67 -20.56
CA PHE A 354 19.99 -9.59 -19.82
C PHE A 354 21.52 -9.77 -19.85
N ARG A 355 22.19 -8.68 -20.25
CA ARG A 355 23.64 -8.51 -20.31
C ARG A 355 24.18 -8.18 -18.91
N SER A 356 25.25 -8.85 -18.49
CA SER A 356 26.10 -8.41 -17.38
C SER A 356 27.33 -7.67 -17.92
N GLY A 357 27.57 -6.45 -17.41
CA GLY A 357 28.80 -5.68 -17.57
C GLY A 357 29.74 -5.85 -16.34
N PRO A 358 31.04 -5.57 -16.46
CA PRO A 358 32.07 -6.27 -15.68
C PRO A 358 32.79 -5.38 -14.64
N TYR A 359 33.18 -5.95 -13.50
CA TYR A 359 34.38 -5.52 -12.77
C TYR A 359 35.16 -6.75 -12.22
N ARG A 360 36.41 -6.87 -12.69
CA ARG A 360 37.55 -7.62 -12.13
C ARG A 360 38.18 -6.79 -11.01
N ALA A 361 38.98 -7.27 -10.06
CA ALA A 361 39.36 -8.57 -9.51
C ALA A 361 40.28 -8.24 -8.31
N SER A 362 40.33 -9.10 -7.30
CA SER A 362 41.58 -9.43 -6.58
C SER A 362 41.29 -10.56 -5.59
N THR A 363 41.82 -11.73 -5.89
CA THR A 363 41.90 -12.87 -4.96
C THR A 363 43.37 -13.17 -4.77
N ASP A 364 43.90 -12.89 -3.58
CA ASP A 364 45.14 -13.49 -3.11
C ASP A 364 44.87 -14.40 -1.91
N ALA A 365 45.63 -15.48 -1.89
CA ALA A 365 45.45 -16.72 -1.16
C ALA A 365 45.85 -16.66 0.32
N MET A 366 45.34 -17.60 1.12
CA MET A 366 46.15 -18.45 2.01
C MET A 366 45.35 -19.70 2.45
N ALA A 367 46.06 -20.80 2.64
CA ALA A 367 45.54 -22.16 2.70
C ALA A 367 45.90 -22.86 4.04
N TYR A 368 44.97 -23.73 4.50
CA TYR A 368 45.14 -24.96 5.34
C TYR A 368 45.65 -24.84 6.80
N PRO A 369 45.59 -25.92 7.64
CA PRO A 369 44.69 -27.09 7.70
C PRO A 369 44.22 -27.47 9.15
N GLY A 370 43.38 -28.51 9.31
CA GLY A 370 43.59 -29.51 10.40
C GLY A 370 42.38 -30.02 11.18
N ASP A 371 42.10 -31.33 11.02
CA ASP A 371 41.13 -32.20 11.70
C ASP A 371 41.25 -32.34 13.23
N LEU A 372 40.14 -32.72 13.91
CA LEU A 372 40.15 -33.73 15.00
C LEU A 372 38.73 -34.27 15.36
N LEU A 373 38.44 -35.47 14.83
CA LEU A 373 37.75 -36.67 15.37
C LEU A 373 36.67 -36.60 16.49
N LYS A 374 35.50 -37.20 16.16
CA LYS A 374 34.75 -38.34 16.80
C LYS A 374 34.56 -38.36 18.34
N THR A 375 33.45 -38.84 18.94
CA THR A 375 32.91 -40.21 18.83
C THR A 375 31.57 -40.41 19.60
N ALA A 376 30.67 -41.22 19.02
CA ALA A 376 29.78 -42.28 19.61
C ALA A 376 28.74 -41.95 20.72
N GLY A 377 27.59 -42.62 20.86
CA GLY A 377 26.91 -43.77 20.22
C GLY A 377 25.73 -44.17 21.16
N ALA A 378 24.47 -44.31 20.69
CA ALA A 378 23.79 -45.53 20.21
C ALA A 378 22.93 -46.28 21.27
N LEU A 379 21.81 -46.86 20.79
CA LEU A 379 20.92 -47.96 21.29
C LEU A 379 19.60 -47.54 22.01
N THR A 380 18.40 -47.65 21.38
CA THR A 380 17.44 -48.82 21.20
C THR A 380 16.80 -49.32 22.51
N ALA A 381 15.54 -49.74 22.69
CA ALA A 381 14.34 -50.05 21.87
C ALA A 381 13.12 -50.27 22.85
N ALA A 382 11.85 -49.99 22.49
CA ALA A 382 10.75 -50.93 22.13
C ALA A 382 9.53 -50.99 23.11
N TRP A 383 8.37 -51.40 22.55
CA TRP A 383 7.02 -51.78 23.10
C TRP A 383 6.00 -50.66 23.39
N VAL A 384 4.65 -50.75 23.25
CA VAL A 384 3.59 -51.40 22.41
C VAL A 384 2.31 -51.47 23.29
N ALA A 385 1.17 -50.93 22.78
CA ALA A 385 -0.25 -51.14 23.15
C ALA A 385 -0.70 -50.75 24.60
N ASP A 386 -1.95 -50.35 24.93
CA ASP A 386 -3.27 -50.51 24.30
C ASP A 386 -4.32 -49.53 24.91
N SER A 387 -5.37 -49.25 24.13
CA SER A 387 -6.79 -49.00 24.45
C SER A 387 -7.31 -48.18 25.68
N ALA A 388 -7.97 -47.05 25.35
CA ALA A 388 -9.43 -46.82 25.40
C ALA A 388 -10.23 -46.56 26.74
N TRP A 389 -11.34 -45.82 26.56
CA TRP A 389 -12.46 -45.44 27.47
C TRP A 389 -12.14 -44.27 28.43
N GLY A 390 -12.96 -43.24 28.65
CA GLY A 390 -14.36 -42.92 28.34
C GLY A 390 -14.94 -42.10 29.50
N ARG A 391 -15.83 -41.13 29.20
CA ARG A 391 -16.60 -40.25 30.14
C ARG A 391 -15.76 -39.14 30.80
N GLY A 392 -16.14 -37.87 30.82
CA GLY A 392 -17.46 -37.28 30.95
C GLY A 392 -17.64 -36.81 32.39
N ASN A 393 -17.47 -35.51 32.66
CA ASN A 393 -18.26 -34.74 33.63
C ASN A 393 -17.82 -33.28 33.69
N ALA A 394 -18.84 -32.43 33.77
CA ALA A 394 -18.80 -31.01 34.07
C ALA A 394 -18.06 -30.73 35.39
N PHE A 395 -17.33 -29.62 35.44
CA PHE A 395 -16.85 -29.06 36.70
C PHE A 395 -17.15 -27.56 36.77
N VAL A 396 -18.00 -27.24 37.72
CA VAL A 396 -18.31 -25.92 38.25
C VAL A 396 -17.09 -25.46 39.08
N MET A 397 -16.53 -24.30 38.79
CA MET A 397 -15.54 -23.66 39.67
C MET A 397 -16.26 -22.85 40.74
N THR A 398 -16.20 -23.31 41.99
CA THR A 398 -16.29 -22.45 43.17
C THR A 398 -14.88 -22.12 43.63
N GLY A 399 -14.56 -20.84 43.70
CA GLY A 399 -13.27 -20.34 44.16
C GLY A 399 -13.03 -20.59 45.65
N GLN A 400 -11.78 -20.88 45.98
CA GLN A 400 -11.22 -20.63 47.30
C GLN A 400 -9.69 -20.65 47.20
N GLU A 401 -9.05 -19.48 47.36
CA GLU A 401 -7.64 -19.38 47.75
C GLU A 401 -7.48 -19.96 49.17
N PRO A 402 -6.32 -20.56 49.50
CA PRO A 402 -5.34 -19.76 50.23
C PRO A 402 -3.85 -20.09 49.98
N ALA A 403 -3.04 -19.03 50.13
CA ALA A 403 -1.76 -18.96 50.85
C ALA A 403 -0.58 -19.89 50.50
N GLY A 404 0.49 -19.27 49.99
CA GLY A 404 1.81 -19.22 50.63
C GLY A 404 2.68 -20.49 50.66
N GLY A 405 3.81 -20.45 49.93
CA GLY A 405 4.94 -21.35 50.16
C GLY A 405 6.05 -21.26 49.11
N ASP A 406 7.19 -20.67 49.48
CA ASP A 406 8.47 -20.68 48.75
C ASP A 406 9.13 -22.07 48.75
N VAL A 407 9.47 -22.62 47.58
CA VAL A 407 10.61 -23.55 47.34
C VAL A 407 10.92 -23.67 45.81
N PRO A 408 12.13 -24.12 45.39
CA PRO A 408 12.85 -23.55 44.26
C PRO A 408 12.66 -24.31 42.93
N PHE A 409 12.70 -23.58 41.82
CA PHE A 409 12.68 -24.10 40.46
C PHE A 409 13.96 -24.87 40.13
N GLY A 410 13.83 -26.18 39.94
CA GLY A 410 14.80 -27.05 39.28
C GLY A 410 14.05 -28.20 38.62
N GLY A 411 13.71 -28.05 37.33
CA GLY A 411 12.97 -29.08 36.59
C GLY A 411 12.96 -28.81 35.10
N ALA A 412 13.95 -29.37 34.40
CA ALA A 412 13.97 -29.45 32.95
C ALA A 412 12.80 -30.34 32.46
N GLY A 413 11.74 -29.71 31.95
CA GLY A 413 10.65 -30.40 31.25
C GLY A 413 10.88 -30.33 29.75
N HIS A 414 11.48 -31.36 29.16
CA HIS A 414 11.41 -31.60 27.72
C HIS A 414 10.05 -32.22 27.39
N SER A 415 9.09 -31.41 26.93
CA SER A 415 7.89 -31.89 26.27
C SER A 415 8.22 -32.28 24.83
N ALA A 416 8.43 -33.57 24.60
CA ALA A 416 8.38 -34.15 23.26
C ALA A 416 6.92 -34.26 22.82
N GLY A 417 6.35 -33.14 22.34
CA GLY A 417 5.10 -33.12 21.60
C GLY A 417 5.39 -33.21 20.10
N SER A 418 4.67 -34.07 19.38
CA SER A 418 4.74 -34.18 17.92
C SER A 418 4.64 -32.79 17.27
N ALA A 419 5.72 -32.40 16.59
CA ALA A 419 5.82 -31.16 15.86
C ALA A 419 4.91 -31.20 14.62
N VAL A 420 3.67 -30.75 14.78
CA VAL A 420 2.96 -30.11 13.67
C VAL A 420 3.85 -28.95 13.24
N ALA A 421 4.21 -28.83 11.96
CA ALA A 421 5.01 -27.68 11.51
C ALA A 421 4.11 -26.45 11.55
N ALA A 422 4.07 -25.85 12.73
CA ALA A 422 3.66 -24.47 12.95
C ALA A 422 4.44 -23.59 11.98
N LEU A 423 3.80 -22.53 11.49
CA LEU A 423 4.47 -21.44 10.78
C LEU A 423 5.78 -21.07 11.46
N GLN A 424 6.90 -21.45 10.84
CA GLN A 424 8.20 -21.18 11.41
C GLN A 424 8.65 -19.80 10.97
N CYS A 425 8.65 -18.87 11.92
CA CYS A 425 9.32 -17.59 11.77
C CYS A 425 10.82 -17.79 12.04
N ARG A 426 11.67 -17.27 11.16
CA ARG A 426 13.10 -17.11 11.44
C ARG A 426 13.26 -16.06 12.55
N GLY A 427 14.26 -16.22 13.41
CA GLY A 427 14.60 -15.22 14.43
C GLY A 427 14.23 -15.59 15.88
N GLY A 428 13.60 -16.74 16.12
CA GLY A 428 13.31 -17.22 17.48
C GLY A 428 12.38 -16.27 18.25
N ASN A 429 12.78 -15.88 19.47
CA ASN A 429 11.98 -15.01 20.35
C ASN A 429 12.21 -13.50 20.12
N ASP A 430 12.87 -13.11 19.02
CA ASP A 430 13.06 -11.69 18.69
C ASP A 430 11.74 -11.07 18.23
N LYS A 431 11.23 -10.09 19.00
CA LYS A 431 9.97 -9.40 18.74
C LYS A 431 9.95 -8.68 17.39
N ALA A 432 11.08 -8.18 16.89
CA ALA A 432 11.12 -7.53 15.57
C ALA A 432 10.92 -8.55 14.45
N PHE A 433 11.50 -9.75 14.59
CA PHE A 433 11.24 -10.87 13.69
C PHE A 433 9.80 -11.37 13.82
N GLU A 434 9.23 -11.36 15.02
CA GLU A 434 7.82 -11.69 15.23
C GLU A 434 6.90 -10.73 14.44
N ILE A 435 7.10 -9.42 14.60
CA ILE A 435 6.33 -8.40 13.86
C ILE A 435 6.52 -8.59 12.35
N ALA A 436 7.75 -8.71 11.88
CA ALA A 436 8.05 -8.97 10.47
C ALA A 436 7.34 -10.24 9.96
N CYS A 437 7.37 -11.34 10.72
CA CYS A 437 6.70 -12.58 10.37
C CYS A 437 5.18 -12.40 10.26
N LEU A 438 4.55 -11.75 11.24
CA LEU A 438 3.12 -11.49 11.23
C LEU A 438 2.70 -10.60 10.06
N MET A 439 3.51 -9.60 9.69
CA MET A 439 3.27 -8.78 8.49
C MET A 439 3.42 -9.58 7.20
N GLN A 440 4.40 -10.49 7.12
CA GLN A 440 4.54 -11.39 5.96
C GLN A 440 3.37 -12.37 5.85
N VAL A 441 2.88 -12.88 6.97
CA VAL A 441 1.66 -13.71 7.03
C VAL A 441 0.44 -12.91 6.58
N GLN A 442 0.32 -11.65 6.99
CA GLN A 442 -0.75 -10.76 6.51
C GLN A 442 -0.73 -10.63 4.98
N VAL A 443 0.44 -10.41 4.38
CA VAL A 443 0.57 -10.31 2.90
C VAL A 443 0.22 -11.63 2.23
N VAL A 444 0.71 -12.77 2.75
CA VAL A 444 0.41 -14.10 2.20
C VAL A 444 -1.09 -14.40 2.31
N LEU A 445 -1.72 -14.12 3.45
CA LEU A 445 -3.15 -14.32 3.65
C LEU A 445 -3.98 -13.38 2.76
N SER A 446 -3.52 -12.15 2.55
CA SER A 446 -4.16 -11.18 1.66
C SER A 446 -4.13 -11.66 0.21
N ALA A 447 -2.93 -12.00 -0.29
CA ALA A 447 -2.76 -12.57 -1.63
C ALA A 447 -3.59 -13.85 -1.80
N PHE A 448 -3.56 -14.73 -0.81
CA PHE A 448 -4.35 -15.95 -0.79
C PHE A 448 -5.86 -15.68 -0.87
N SER A 449 -6.37 -14.73 -0.08
CA SER A 449 -7.78 -14.34 -0.10
C SER A 449 -8.20 -13.80 -1.48
N GLN A 450 -7.37 -12.93 -2.07
CA GLN A 450 -7.65 -12.32 -3.37
C GLN A 450 -7.49 -13.27 -4.56
N GLU A 451 -6.52 -14.18 -4.51
CA GLU A 451 -6.20 -15.05 -5.65
C GLU A 451 -6.96 -16.39 -5.64
N VAL A 452 -7.41 -16.85 -4.46
CA VAL A 452 -8.04 -18.17 -4.32
C VAL A 452 -9.45 -18.07 -3.78
N VAL A 453 -9.64 -17.46 -2.60
CA VAL A 453 -10.93 -17.49 -1.90
C VAL A 453 -11.99 -16.70 -2.66
N LYS A 454 -11.68 -15.45 -2.97
CA LYS A 454 -12.61 -14.55 -3.66
C LYS A 454 -12.99 -15.06 -5.05
N PRO A 455 -12.05 -15.48 -5.93
CA PRO A 455 -12.40 -16.09 -7.20
C PRO A 455 -13.23 -17.37 -7.07
N THR A 456 -13.01 -18.17 -6.02
CA THR A 456 -13.81 -19.38 -5.77
C THR A 456 -15.23 -19.04 -5.33
N ALA A 457 -15.37 -18.06 -4.44
CA ALA A 457 -16.68 -17.55 -4.00
C ALA A 457 -17.45 -16.93 -5.18
N ASP A 458 -16.79 -16.07 -5.98
CA ASP A 458 -17.35 -15.44 -7.18
C ASP A 458 -17.74 -16.47 -8.24
N LEU A 459 -16.91 -17.50 -8.43
CA LEU A 459 -17.20 -18.60 -9.35
C LEU A 459 -18.43 -19.39 -8.89
N TYR A 460 -18.50 -19.78 -7.62
CA TYR A 460 -19.64 -20.51 -7.09
C TYR A 460 -20.93 -19.70 -7.22
N ALA A 461 -20.86 -18.45 -6.79
CA ALA A 461 -21.93 -17.47 -6.84
C ALA A 461 -22.52 -17.30 -8.24
N SER A 462 -21.66 -17.01 -9.21
CA SER A 462 -22.05 -16.83 -10.61
C SER A 462 -22.60 -18.13 -11.22
N THR A 463 -22.02 -19.30 -10.88
CA THR A 463 -22.56 -20.60 -11.30
C THR A 463 -24.01 -20.77 -10.85
N MET A 464 -24.29 -20.49 -9.58
CA MET A 464 -25.60 -20.71 -8.98
C MET A 464 -26.62 -19.65 -9.40
N ALA A 465 -26.24 -18.38 -9.44
CA ALA A 465 -27.14 -17.31 -9.87
C ALA A 465 -27.70 -17.58 -11.28
N LEU A 466 -26.87 -18.08 -12.19
CA LEU A 466 -27.27 -18.36 -13.57
C LEU A 466 -27.95 -19.71 -13.76
N ALA A 467 -27.56 -20.71 -12.97
CA ALA A 467 -28.28 -21.98 -12.93
C ALA A 467 -29.77 -21.79 -12.62
N PHE A 468 -30.10 -20.84 -11.74
CA PHE A 468 -31.47 -20.66 -11.25
C PHE A 468 -32.20 -19.42 -11.81
N SER A 469 -31.51 -18.42 -12.38
CA SER A 469 -32.16 -17.28 -13.02
C SER A 469 -32.91 -17.67 -14.32
N GLY A 470 -32.39 -18.63 -15.09
CA GLY A 470 -33.08 -19.19 -16.24
C GLY A 470 -34.40 -19.90 -15.88
N ALA A 471 -34.44 -20.55 -14.71
CA ALA A 471 -35.66 -21.17 -14.19
C ALA A 471 -36.73 -20.14 -13.78
N ALA A 472 -36.30 -19.00 -13.22
CA ALA A 472 -37.19 -17.92 -12.80
C ALA A 472 -37.79 -17.14 -13.99
N ALA A 473 -37.03 -16.95 -15.07
CA ALA A 473 -37.49 -16.24 -16.27
C ALA A 473 -38.54 -17.05 -17.08
N GLY A 474 -38.56 -18.38 -16.94
CA GLY A 474 -39.48 -19.28 -17.65
C GLY A 474 -40.92 -19.32 -17.13
N GLY A 475 -41.30 -18.55 -16.10
CA GLY A 475 -42.69 -18.41 -15.65
C GLY A 475 -43.31 -19.61 -14.90
N ALA A 476 -42.54 -20.67 -14.59
CA ALA A 476 -43.02 -21.83 -13.82
C ALA A 476 -42.98 -21.55 -12.30
N SER A 477 -44.03 -20.91 -11.79
CA SER A 477 -44.01 -20.08 -10.56
C SER A 477 -44.49 -20.71 -9.24
N THR A 478 -44.36 -22.01 -8.97
CA THR A 478 -44.77 -22.54 -7.64
C THR A 478 -43.83 -23.53 -6.95
N GLY A 479 -42.88 -24.15 -7.65
CA GLY A 479 -41.91 -25.11 -7.06
C GLY A 479 -40.48 -24.56 -6.87
N ALA A 480 -40.08 -23.56 -7.65
CA ALA A 480 -38.69 -23.08 -7.73
C ALA A 480 -38.21 -22.28 -6.50
N GLY A 481 -39.10 -21.89 -5.58
CA GLY A 481 -38.74 -21.08 -4.41
C GLY A 481 -37.75 -21.76 -3.45
N VAL A 482 -37.78 -23.09 -3.35
CA VAL A 482 -36.95 -23.85 -2.41
C VAL A 482 -35.51 -24.03 -2.93
N ALA A 483 -35.34 -24.38 -4.21
CA ALA A 483 -34.02 -24.58 -4.82
C ALA A 483 -33.19 -23.29 -4.87
N VAL A 484 -33.86 -22.15 -5.09
CA VAL A 484 -33.26 -20.81 -5.03
C VAL A 484 -32.75 -20.49 -3.61
N THR A 485 -33.50 -20.89 -2.57
CA THR A 485 -33.18 -20.59 -1.17
C THR A 485 -31.91 -21.33 -0.70
N LEU A 486 -31.75 -22.62 -1.04
CA LEU A 486 -30.56 -23.38 -0.63
C LEU A 486 -29.28 -22.82 -1.23
N ASN A 487 -29.27 -22.58 -2.53
CA ASN A 487 -28.07 -22.14 -3.23
C ASN A 487 -27.66 -20.73 -2.84
N MET A 488 -28.65 -19.87 -2.53
CA MET A 488 -28.41 -18.58 -1.90
C MET A 488 -27.73 -18.74 -0.53
N VAL A 489 -28.18 -19.68 0.31
CA VAL A 489 -27.57 -19.90 1.64
C VAL A 489 -26.12 -20.38 1.52
N VAL A 490 -25.81 -21.34 0.64
CA VAL A 490 -24.42 -21.82 0.45
C VAL A 490 -23.54 -20.69 -0.11
N SER A 491 -24.06 -19.92 -1.05
CA SER A 491 -23.33 -18.79 -1.64
C SER A 491 -23.07 -17.69 -0.61
N SER A 492 -24.06 -17.37 0.23
CA SER A 492 -23.90 -16.44 1.35
C SER A 492 -22.88 -16.95 2.35
N LEU A 493 -22.84 -18.25 2.65
CA LEU A 493 -21.85 -18.82 3.59
C LEU A 493 -20.41 -18.76 3.03
N LEU A 494 -20.20 -19.08 1.75
CA LEU A 494 -18.88 -18.92 1.10
C LEU A 494 -18.46 -17.44 1.04
N SER A 495 -19.42 -16.56 0.80
CA SER A 495 -19.22 -15.11 0.83
C SER A 495 -18.82 -14.63 2.24
N VAL A 496 -19.55 -15.03 3.28
CA VAL A 496 -19.21 -14.73 4.67
C VAL A 496 -17.83 -15.30 5.04
N THR A 497 -17.46 -16.47 4.51
CA THR A 497 -16.13 -17.05 4.73
C THR A 497 -15.04 -16.18 4.08
N SER A 498 -15.23 -15.77 2.82
CA SER A 498 -14.34 -14.83 2.13
C SER A 498 -14.22 -13.52 2.89
N PHE A 499 -15.36 -13.01 3.36
CA PHE A 499 -15.46 -11.80 4.13
C PHE A 499 -14.69 -11.90 5.46
N VAL A 500 -14.87 -12.98 6.22
CA VAL A 500 -14.13 -13.22 7.47
C VAL A 500 -12.63 -13.30 7.20
N MET A 501 -12.20 -14.00 6.14
CA MET A 501 -10.77 -14.09 5.81
C MET A 501 -10.18 -12.74 5.36
N GLU A 502 -10.86 -12.02 4.46
CA GLU A 502 -10.35 -10.78 3.86
C GLU A 502 -10.43 -9.59 4.82
N LYS A 503 -11.52 -9.46 5.58
CA LYS A 503 -11.78 -8.28 6.40
C LYS A 503 -11.46 -8.52 7.87
N VAL A 504 -11.83 -9.67 8.42
CA VAL A 504 -11.67 -9.94 9.85
C VAL A 504 -10.27 -10.50 10.16
N SER A 505 -9.79 -11.51 9.44
CA SER A 505 -8.47 -12.10 9.73
C SER A 505 -7.33 -11.13 9.43
N LEU A 506 -7.36 -10.42 8.30
CA LEU A 506 -6.30 -9.46 7.94
C LEU A 506 -6.27 -8.24 8.86
N SER A 507 -7.41 -7.83 9.42
CA SER A 507 -7.46 -6.72 10.37
C SER A 507 -6.98 -7.09 11.77
N LEU A 508 -6.73 -8.38 12.06
CA LEU A 508 -6.12 -8.83 13.32
C LEU A 508 -4.60 -8.96 13.25
N LEU A 509 -4.00 -8.69 12.10
CA LEU A 509 -2.56 -8.78 11.89
C LEU A 509 -1.96 -7.39 11.66
N PRO A 510 -0.68 -7.17 12.02
CA PRO A 510 0.02 -5.94 11.67
C PRO A 510 0.05 -5.81 10.14
N ALA A 511 -0.36 -4.65 9.64
CA ALA A 511 -0.48 -4.38 8.21
C ALA A 511 0.35 -3.18 7.77
N LYS A 512 0.65 -2.25 8.69
CA LYS A 512 1.40 -1.03 8.41
C LYS A 512 2.41 -0.74 9.51
N VAL A 513 3.61 -0.28 9.15
CA VAL A 513 4.56 0.23 10.14
C VAL A 513 4.16 1.66 10.53
N THR A 514 3.91 1.89 11.82
CA THR A 514 3.55 3.21 12.38
C THR A 514 4.74 3.97 12.93
N ARG A 515 5.77 3.25 13.39
CA ARG A 515 7.00 3.83 13.93
C ARG A 515 8.21 3.08 13.38
N PHE A 516 9.15 3.82 12.81
CA PHE A 516 10.44 3.29 12.38
C PHE A 516 11.52 4.33 12.66
N GLU A 517 12.18 4.19 13.80
CA GLU A 517 13.04 5.24 14.36
C GLU A 517 14.38 4.69 14.82
N VAL A 518 15.42 5.51 14.68
CA VAL A 518 16.71 5.30 15.34
C VAL A 518 16.63 5.96 16.71
N VAL A 519 16.48 5.16 17.76
CA VAL A 519 16.22 5.63 19.13
C VAL A 519 17.52 5.87 19.89
N GLU A 520 18.54 5.09 19.60
CA GLU A 520 19.89 5.28 20.16
C GLU A 520 20.89 5.32 19.02
N HIS A 521 21.55 6.46 18.90
CA HIS A 521 22.73 6.62 18.06
C HIS A 521 23.68 7.59 18.74
N LYS A 522 24.98 7.38 18.52
CA LYS A 522 25.99 8.31 18.97
C LYS A 522 26.10 9.42 17.94
N GLU A 523 25.66 10.63 18.29
CA GLU A 523 25.72 11.78 17.38
C GLU A 523 27.16 12.24 17.15
N LEU A 524 28.06 12.07 18.13
CA LEU A 524 29.48 12.40 18.03
C LEU A 524 30.36 11.14 18.12
N MET A 525 31.10 10.83 17.06
CA MET A 525 32.01 9.68 17.01
C MET A 525 33.49 10.10 16.91
N ARG A 526 34.40 9.28 17.47
CA ARG A 526 35.85 9.38 17.22
C ARG A 526 36.20 8.67 15.92
N VAL A 527 37.22 9.13 15.20
CA VAL A 527 37.75 8.35 14.06
C VAL A 527 38.21 6.97 14.55
N GLY A 528 37.72 5.92 13.90
CA GLY A 528 37.91 4.52 14.27
C GLY A 528 36.89 3.97 15.28
N GLU A 529 36.05 4.82 15.88
CA GLU A 529 34.97 4.37 16.77
C GLU A 529 33.85 3.70 15.99
N THR A 530 33.24 2.69 16.62
CA THR A 530 32.00 2.05 16.15
C THR A 530 30.84 2.40 17.07
N ALA A 531 29.77 2.96 16.52
CA ALA A 531 28.53 3.23 17.24
C ALA A 531 27.47 2.19 16.88
N LYS A 532 26.94 1.49 17.88
CA LYS A 532 25.81 0.57 17.68
C LYS A 532 24.55 1.38 17.40
N VAL A 533 23.78 0.97 16.40
CA VAL A 533 22.51 1.57 16.04
C VAL A 533 21.39 0.79 16.72
N VAL A 534 20.56 1.45 17.50
CA VAL A 534 19.33 0.86 18.04
C VAL A 534 18.14 1.40 17.27
N ILE A 535 17.53 0.50 16.49
CA ILE A 535 16.37 0.81 15.66
C ILE A 535 15.15 0.21 16.35
N GLU A 536 14.09 0.99 16.49
CA GLU A 536 12.80 0.50 16.97
C GLU A 536 11.77 0.49 15.83
N VAL A 537 10.97 -0.57 15.82
CA VAL A 537 9.84 -0.72 14.91
C VAL A 537 8.56 -0.94 15.70
N GLU A 538 7.49 -0.27 15.28
CA GLU A 538 6.14 -0.49 15.75
C GLU A 538 5.22 -0.62 14.54
N ALA A 539 4.35 -1.62 14.56
CA ALA A 539 3.37 -1.84 13.52
C ALA A 539 1.96 -1.75 14.09
N ARG A 540 1.00 -1.40 13.24
CA ARG A 540 -0.42 -1.39 13.55
C ARG A 540 -1.20 -2.18 12.51
N ASN A 541 -2.34 -2.70 12.92
CA ASN A 541 -3.28 -3.30 12.00
C ASN A 541 -3.95 -2.19 11.17
N ASN A 542 -4.59 -2.61 10.09
CA ASN A 542 -5.49 -1.74 9.34
C ASN A 542 -6.93 -2.16 9.68
N PRO A 543 -7.53 -1.66 10.78
CA PRO A 543 -8.86 -2.08 11.21
C PRO A 543 -9.87 -1.81 10.09
N GLN A 544 -10.50 -2.86 9.61
CA GLN A 544 -11.57 -2.73 8.62
C GLN A 544 -12.87 -2.43 9.37
N THR A 545 -13.58 -1.42 8.89
CA THR A 545 -14.98 -1.23 9.26
C THR A 545 -15.83 -2.12 8.38
N VAL A 546 -16.63 -2.95 9.02
CA VAL A 546 -17.54 -3.90 8.40
C VAL A 546 -18.93 -3.32 8.52
N THR A 547 -19.59 -3.10 7.40
CA THR A 547 -20.98 -2.65 7.35
C THR A 547 -21.88 -3.76 6.81
N VAL A 548 -23.17 -3.68 7.13
CA VAL A 548 -24.20 -4.50 6.46
C VAL A 548 -24.12 -4.34 4.93
N MET A 549 -23.77 -3.14 4.46
CA MET A 549 -23.64 -2.85 3.04
C MET A 549 -22.48 -3.60 2.38
N ASP A 550 -21.38 -3.86 3.09
CA ASP A 550 -20.30 -4.70 2.55
C ASP A 550 -20.78 -6.13 2.27
N LEU A 551 -21.71 -6.66 3.08
CA LEU A 551 -22.33 -7.96 2.84
C LEU A 551 -23.40 -7.93 1.77
N VAL A 552 -24.16 -6.84 1.67
CA VAL A 552 -25.11 -6.63 0.59
C VAL A 552 -24.37 -6.51 -0.74
N ASP A 553 -23.26 -5.78 -0.79
CA ASP A 553 -22.47 -5.60 -2.00
C ASP A 553 -21.69 -6.87 -2.35
N LEU A 554 -21.24 -7.63 -1.36
CA LEU A 554 -20.77 -8.99 -1.56
C LEU A 554 -21.87 -9.88 -2.14
N ALA A 555 -23.10 -9.83 -1.61
CA ALA A 555 -24.23 -10.58 -2.17
C ALA A 555 -24.62 -10.10 -3.58
N LYS A 556 -24.54 -8.80 -3.90
CA LYS A 556 -24.77 -8.27 -5.25
C LYS A 556 -23.66 -8.67 -6.22
N MET A 557 -22.41 -8.66 -5.79
CA MET A 557 -21.28 -9.14 -6.58
C MET A 557 -21.47 -10.60 -6.96
N VAL A 558 -22.02 -11.38 -6.03
CA VAL A 558 -22.32 -12.80 -6.16
C VAL A 558 -23.52 -13.06 -7.10
N ILE A 559 -24.61 -12.30 -6.97
CA ILE A 559 -25.87 -12.57 -7.68
C ILE A 559 -26.01 -11.75 -8.98
N GLY A 560 -25.11 -10.77 -9.18
CA GLY A 560 -25.13 -9.81 -10.28
C GLY A 560 -25.70 -8.46 -9.84
N PRO A 561 -25.09 -7.33 -10.23
CA PRO A 561 -25.43 -5.99 -9.72
C PRO A 561 -26.86 -5.52 -10.07
N ASN A 562 -27.50 -6.16 -11.06
CA ASN A 562 -28.82 -5.77 -11.58
C ASN A 562 -30.00 -6.50 -10.93
N ILE A 563 -29.76 -7.46 -10.02
CA ILE A 563 -30.84 -8.19 -9.36
C ILE A 563 -31.36 -7.35 -8.19
N LYS A 564 -32.60 -6.85 -8.32
CA LYS A 564 -33.30 -6.21 -7.20
C LYS A 564 -33.66 -7.28 -6.18
N PHE A 565 -32.96 -7.27 -5.05
CA PHE A 565 -33.31 -8.13 -3.93
C PHE A 565 -34.71 -7.83 -3.41
N SER A 566 -35.51 -8.87 -3.20
CA SER A 566 -36.74 -8.75 -2.44
C SER A 566 -36.42 -8.33 -1.00
N GLU A 567 -37.34 -7.62 -0.34
CA GLU A 567 -37.15 -7.24 1.07
C GLU A 567 -36.94 -8.46 1.97
N ALA A 568 -37.63 -9.58 1.70
CA ALA A 568 -37.42 -10.83 2.41
C ALA A 568 -35.98 -11.38 2.29
N TYR A 569 -35.32 -11.15 1.15
CA TYR A 569 -33.94 -11.56 0.96
C TYR A 569 -32.96 -10.64 1.71
N LYS A 570 -33.20 -9.32 1.68
CA LYS A 570 -32.42 -8.38 2.50
C LYS A 570 -32.56 -8.71 3.98
N ASP A 571 -33.76 -8.99 4.46
CA ASP A 571 -34.02 -9.42 5.84
C ASP A 571 -33.29 -10.72 6.21
N ALA A 572 -33.20 -11.68 5.27
CA ALA A 572 -32.44 -12.91 5.49
C ALA A 572 -30.93 -12.64 5.58
N LEU A 573 -30.37 -11.78 4.73
CA LEU A 573 -28.97 -11.37 4.80
C LEU A 573 -28.66 -10.62 6.09
N VAL A 574 -29.53 -9.70 6.51
CA VAL A 574 -29.41 -8.98 7.78
C VAL A 574 -29.41 -9.97 8.94
N LYS A 575 -30.32 -10.97 8.95
CA LYS A 575 -30.33 -12.02 10.00
C LYS A 575 -29.06 -12.87 10.01
N VAL A 576 -28.51 -13.23 8.85
CA VAL A 576 -27.23 -13.98 8.78
C VAL A 576 -26.06 -13.11 9.25
N PHE A 577 -26.07 -11.81 8.93
CA PHE A 577 -25.09 -10.87 9.44
C PHE A 577 -25.18 -10.72 10.95
N ASP A 578 -26.36 -10.41 11.46
CA ASP A 578 -26.63 -10.28 12.89
C ASP A 578 -26.25 -11.55 13.63
N PHE A 579 -26.53 -12.73 13.07
CA PHE A 579 -26.09 -14.02 13.61
C PHE A 579 -24.56 -14.15 13.63
N THR A 580 -23.87 -13.79 12.54
CA THR A 580 -22.40 -13.86 12.46
C THR A 580 -21.75 -12.91 13.47
N ILE A 581 -22.26 -11.68 13.56
CA ILE A 581 -21.82 -10.68 14.52
C ILE A 581 -22.15 -11.12 15.95
N ASP A 582 -23.32 -11.72 16.19
CA ASP A 582 -23.70 -12.18 17.53
C ASP A 582 -22.88 -13.38 17.97
N ILE A 583 -22.53 -14.33 17.09
CA ILE A 583 -21.57 -15.40 17.42
C ILE A 583 -20.22 -14.79 17.77
N TYR A 584 -19.73 -13.86 16.94
CA TYR A 584 -18.44 -13.24 17.15
C TYR A 584 -18.42 -12.44 18.47
N GLN A 585 -19.43 -11.61 18.70
CA GLN A 585 -19.60 -10.84 19.94
C GLN A 585 -19.81 -11.75 21.15
N THR A 586 -20.56 -12.85 21.02
CA THR A 586 -20.76 -13.82 22.09
C THR A 586 -19.46 -14.51 22.45
N ALA A 587 -18.65 -14.90 21.46
CA ALA A 587 -17.33 -15.45 21.69
C ALA A 587 -16.38 -14.43 22.35
N LEU A 588 -16.48 -13.15 21.97
CA LEU A 588 -15.76 -12.06 22.64
C LEU A 588 -16.24 -11.82 24.08
N ARG A 589 -17.55 -11.80 24.33
CA ARG A 589 -18.15 -11.64 25.66
C ARG A 589 -17.86 -12.83 26.58
N GLY A 590 -17.74 -14.03 26.01
CA GLY A 590 -17.35 -15.25 26.72
C GLY A 590 -15.87 -15.27 27.11
N SER A 591 -15.06 -14.36 26.58
CA SER A 591 -13.70 -14.14 27.08
C SER A 591 -13.77 -13.26 28.33
N GLU A 592 -13.21 -13.72 29.44
CA GLU A 592 -13.20 -13.01 30.74
C GLU A 592 -12.49 -11.64 30.71
N TYR A 593 -11.93 -11.25 29.55
CA TYR A 593 -10.97 -10.15 29.39
C TYR A 593 -11.55 -8.92 28.70
N MET A 594 -12.81 -8.98 28.23
CA MET A 594 -13.54 -7.80 27.78
C MET A 594 -14.26 -7.17 28.97
N THR A 595 -13.91 -5.92 29.31
CA THR A 595 -14.62 -5.19 30.37
C THR A 595 -16.12 -5.09 30.02
N PRO A 596 -17.04 -5.45 30.95
CA PRO A 596 -18.46 -5.27 30.76
C PRO A 596 -18.78 -3.81 30.43
N GLY A 597 -19.23 -3.53 29.20
CA GLY A 597 -19.50 -2.18 28.70
C GLY A 597 -18.66 -1.73 27.49
N SER A 598 -17.57 -2.42 27.16
CA SER A 598 -16.75 -2.14 25.95
C SER A 598 -17.52 -2.34 24.63
N THR A 599 -18.58 -3.14 24.63
CA THR A 599 -19.47 -3.35 23.47
C THR A 599 -20.58 -2.30 23.32
N ALA A 600 -20.72 -1.36 24.27
CA ALA A 600 -21.81 -0.37 24.26
C ALA A 600 -21.65 0.72 23.17
N GLY A 601 -20.53 0.74 22.45
CA GLY A 601 -20.25 1.66 21.34
C GLY A 601 -20.43 1.06 19.92
N VAL A 602 -20.87 -0.19 19.80
CA VAL A 602 -21.07 -0.81 18.47
C VAL A 602 -22.42 -0.35 17.91
N ASN A 603 -22.39 0.54 16.92
CA ASN A 603 -23.60 0.94 16.21
C ASN A 603 -24.21 -0.29 15.52
N PRO A 604 -25.52 -0.54 15.66
CA PRO A 604 -26.17 -1.62 14.92
C PRO A 604 -25.95 -1.41 13.41
N GLY A 605 -25.34 -2.40 12.76
CA GLY A 605 -25.02 -2.39 11.34
C GLY A 605 -23.59 -1.95 10.96
N VAL A 606 -22.76 -1.53 11.92
CA VAL A 606 -21.35 -1.19 11.69
C VAL A 606 -20.47 -1.83 12.76
N PHE A 607 -19.56 -2.71 12.34
CA PHE A 607 -18.61 -3.39 13.19
C PHE A 607 -17.18 -3.01 12.77
N THR A 608 -16.52 -2.16 13.55
CA THR A 608 -15.12 -1.80 13.31
C THR A 608 -14.23 -2.60 14.24
N MET A 609 -13.22 -3.26 13.66
CA MET A 609 -12.21 -3.97 14.43
C MET A 609 -11.38 -2.98 15.25
N PRO A 610 -10.99 -3.30 16.49
CA PRO A 610 -10.20 -2.37 17.28
C PRO A 610 -8.83 -2.16 16.62
N PRO A 611 -8.25 -0.96 16.76
CA PRO A 611 -6.86 -0.79 16.43
C PRO A 611 -5.98 -1.60 17.40
N MET A 612 -5.02 -2.34 16.85
CA MET A 612 -4.02 -3.11 17.57
C MET A 612 -2.64 -2.64 17.14
N THR A 613 -1.73 -2.53 18.11
CA THR A 613 -0.34 -2.11 17.92
C THR A 613 0.59 -3.21 18.40
N TRP A 614 1.63 -3.50 17.62
CA TRP A 614 2.71 -4.42 17.96
C TRP A 614 4.00 -3.62 18.06
N GLY A 615 4.64 -3.66 19.23
CA GLY A 615 5.86 -2.91 19.50
C GLY A 615 5.68 -1.85 20.60
N PRO A 616 6.64 -0.92 20.75
CA PRO A 616 7.89 -0.85 19.98
C PRO A 616 8.81 -2.07 20.23
N ALA A 617 9.50 -2.53 19.18
CA ALA A 617 10.44 -3.64 19.23
C ALA A 617 11.81 -3.23 18.66
N LYS A 618 12.89 -3.59 19.36
CA LYS A 618 14.26 -3.31 18.91
C LYS A 618 14.69 -4.29 17.83
N ILE A 619 15.19 -3.78 16.72
CA ILE A 619 15.75 -4.58 15.62
C ILE A 619 17.19 -4.95 15.97
N ASN A 620 17.46 -6.24 16.17
CA ASN A 620 18.79 -6.76 16.49
C ASN A 620 19.45 -7.54 15.35
N SER A 621 18.82 -7.59 14.17
CA SER A 621 19.32 -8.33 13.01
C SER A 621 19.35 -7.48 11.76
N ASP A 622 20.45 -7.59 11.03
CA ASP A 622 20.60 -6.96 9.73
C ASP A 622 19.73 -7.61 8.66
N ASP A 623 19.15 -8.79 8.89
CA ASP A 623 18.16 -9.36 7.97
C ASP A 623 16.87 -8.51 7.85
N LEU A 624 16.61 -7.59 8.78
CA LEU A 624 15.40 -6.76 8.78
C LEU A 624 15.62 -5.33 8.23
N VAL A 625 16.86 -4.84 8.18
CA VAL A 625 17.20 -3.45 7.84
C VAL A 625 18.50 -3.33 7.06
N THR A 626 18.64 -2.27 6.28
CA THR A 626 19.86 -1.88 5.58
C THR A 626 20.36 -0.54 6.11
N LEU A 627 21.66 -0.44 6.38
CA LEU A 627 22.31 0.79 6.82
C LEU A 627 23.08 1.42 5.64
N TYR A 628 22.99 2.74 5.52
CA TYR A 628 23.69 3.55 4.52
C TYR A 628 24.39 4.74 5.18
N SER A 629 25.41 5.25 4.50
CA SER A 629 26.06 6.53 4.78
C SER A 629 26.14 7.32 3.48
N TYR A 630 25.85 8.62 3.52
CA TYR A 630 25.97 9.50 2.36
C TYR A 630 27.43 9.82 2.03
N ASP A 631 28.32 9.77 3.02
CA ASP A 631 29.76 9.90 2.82
C ASP A 631 30.52 8.76 3.53
N GLN A 632 30.91 7.77 2.72
CA GLN A 632 31.68 6.60 3.18
C GLN A 632 33.12 6.94 3.58
N GLN A 633 33.63 8.14 3.27
CA GLN A 633 34.94 8.59 3.75
C GLN A 633 34.86 9.06 5.21
N VAL A 634 33.70 9.55 5.65
CA VAL A 634 33.46 10.04 7.02
C VAL A 634 32.92 8.91 7.91
N VAL A 635 31.82 8.25 7.50
CA VAL A 635 31.20 7.14 8.24
C VAL A 635 30.93 5.97 7.29
N VAL A 636 31.33 4.75 7.67
CA VAL A 636 31.04 3.52 6.95
C VAL A 636 29.99 2.71 7.71
N ALA A 637 28.96 2.23 7.01
CA ALA A 637 27.96 1.33 7.58
C ALA A 637 28.50 -0.11 7.66
N ARG A 638 28.47 -0.69 8.86
CA ARG A 638 28.77 -2.11 9.12
C ARG A 638 27.47 -2.84 9.40
N GLU A 639 26.79 -3.17 8.31
CA GLU A 639 25.43 -3.70 8.35
C GLU A 639 25.27 -4.93 9.26
N LYS A 640 26.16 -5.94 9.15
CA LYS A 640 26.11 -7.18 9.95
C LYS A 640 26.20 -6.96 11.47
N GLU A 641 26.87 -5.91 11.87
CA GLU A 641 27.06 -5.55 13.28
C GLU A 641 25.98 -4.56 13.75
N LEU A 642 25.12 -4.08 12.83
CA LEU A 642 24.22 -2.96 13.02
C LEU A 642 24.94 -1.76 13.65
N THR A 643 26.13 -1.45 13.13
CA THR A 643 26.97 -0.37 13.62
C THR A 643 27.36 0.58 12.48
N TRP A 644 27.63 1.83 12.86
CA TRP A 644 28.35 2.78 12.02
C TRP A 644 29.79 2.87 12.52
N GLU A 645 30.76 2.95 11.61
CA GLU A 645 32.17 3.14 11.93
C GLU A 645 32.65 4.46 11.34
N ALA A 646 33.18 5.34 12.18
CA ALA A 646 33.79 6.58 11.75
C ALA A 646 35.16 6.31 11.08
N LYS A 647 35.34 6.72 9.82
CA LYS A 647 36.59 6.54 9.04
C LYS A 647 37.38 7.83 8.85
N GLY A 648 36.71 8.97 8.84
CA GLY A 648 37.30 10.28 8.60
C GLY A 648 36.54 11.34 9.37
N HIS A 649 37.17 12.50 9.56
CA HIS A 649 36.53 13.62 10.25
C HIS A 649 35.49 14.29 9.36
N GLY A 650 34.53 14.98 9.99
CA GLY A 650 33.51 15.78 9.33
C GLY A 650 32.10 15.39 9.74
N LYS A 651 31.12 15.91 9.01
CA LYS A 651 29.69 15.68 9.25
C LYS A 651 29.09 14.94 8.07
N THR A 652 28.38 13.85 8.33
CA THR A 652 27.67 13.12 7.28
C THR A 652 26.30 12.65 7.74
N GLY A 653 25.38 12.54 6.78
CA GLY A 653 24.13 11.87 7.04
C GLY A 653 24.30 10.35 6.96
N VAL A 654 23.60 9.65 7.83
CA VAL A 654 23.39 8.21 7.75
C VAL A 654 21.92 7.93 7.52
N ARG A 655 21.62 6.79 6.91
CA ARG A 655 20.25 6.36 6.64
C ARG A 655 20.07 4.91 7.04
N VAL A 656 18.96 4.61 7.70
CA VAL A 656 18.48 3.25 7.92
C VAL A 656 17.23 3.05 7.08
N GLU A 657 17.15 1.94 6.38
CA GLU A 657 16.01 1.57 5.55
C GLU A 657 15.55 0.17 5.94
N MET A 658 14.25 -0.09 5.86
CA MET A 658 13.75 -1.46 5.95
C MET A 658 14.31 -2.31 4.82
N ARG A 659 14.57 -3.58 5.09
CA ARG A 659 15.08 -4.47 4.05
C ARG A 659 14.04 -4.67 2.96
N ALA A 660 14.39 -4.27 1.75
CA ALA A 660 13.61 -4.55 0.54
C ALA A 660 13.58 -6.06 0.23
N THR A 661 12.90 -6.40 -0.85
CA THR A 661 12.62 -7.78 -1.28
C THR A 661 13.91 -8.60 -1.49
N GLY A 662 13.98 -9.81 -0.94
CA GLY A 662 15.13 -10.72 -1.13
C GLY A 662 15.16 -11.89 -0.15
N ASP A 663 16.06 -12.85 -0.35
CA ASP A 663 16.13 -14.04 0.52
C ASP A 663 16.45 -13.68 1.98
N ARG A 664 17.15 -12.57 2.21
CA ARG A 664 17.44 -12.06 3.55
C ARG A 664 16.25 -11.38 4.21
N SER A 665 15.28 -10.84 3.46
CA SER A 665 14.07 -10.23 4.04
C SER A 665 13.02 -11.26 4.43
N LYS A 666 13.08 -12.47 3.86
CA LYS A 666 12.12 -13.55 4.15
C LYS A 666 12.26 -14.03 5.59
N VAL A 667 11.31 -13.65 6.43
CA VAL A 667 11.24 -14.10 7.82
C VAL A 667 10.43 -15.38 7.91
N LEU A 668 9.40 -15.49 7.08
CA LEU A 668 8.60 -16.69 6.92
C LEU A 668 9.44 -17.81 6.26
N VAL A 669 9.82 -18.83 7.04
CA VAL A 669 10.69 -19.94 6.59
C VAL A 669 9.92 -20.97 5.77
N ASP A 670 8.63 -21.13 6.06
CA ASP A 670 7.78 -22.13 5.42
C ASP A 670 6.84 -21.49 4.38
N HIS A 671 6.99 -21.92 3.13
CA HIS A 671 6.11 -21.56 2.02
C HIS A 671 4.91 -22.50 1.88
N SER A 672 4.75 -23.47 2.80
CA SER A 672 3.71 -24.51 2.72
C SER A 672 2.29 -23.96 2.76
N LEU A 673 2.06 -22.78 3.36
CA LEU A 673 0.73 -22.16 3.41
C LEU A 673 0.11 -21.93 2.03
N CYS A 674 0.93 -21.75 1.00
CA CYS A 674 0.44 -21.60 -0.35
C CYS A 674 1.54 -21.95 -1.35
N ILE A 675 1.44 -23.15 -1.95
CA ILE A 675 2.35 -23.66 -3.00
C ILE A 675 2.49 -22.68 -4.17
N ILE A 676 1.51 -21.80 -4.36
CA ILE A 676 1.42 -20.81 -5.44
C ILE A 676 1.80 -19.39 -5.01
N CYS A 677 1.78 -19.07 -3.70
CA CYS A 677 2.01 -17.71 -3.22
C CYS A 677 3.48 -17.56 -2.81
N VAL A 678 4.29 -17.03 -3.71
CA VAL A 678 5.67 -16.63 -3.36
C VAL A 678 5.59 -15.29 -2.67
N TYR A 679 5.98 -15.21 -1.40
CA TYR A 679 6.14 -13.92 -0.74
C TYR A 679 7.24 -13.11 -1.46
N THR A 680 6.85 -11.98 -2.06
CA THR A 680 7.74 -11.09 -2.80
C THR A 680 8.03 -9.78 -2.09
N GLY A 681 7.48 -9.54 -0.89
CA GLY A 681 7.67 -8.29 -0.14
C GLY A 681 9.01 -8.16 0.58
N GLY A 682 9.19 -7.05 1.31
CA GLY A 682 10.34 -6.72 2.14
C GLY A 682 10.35 -7.46 3.48
N ALA A 683 11.07 -6.94 4.48
CA ALA A 683 11.07 -7.57 5.80
C ALA A 683 9.72 -7.36 6.53
N PHE A 684 9.14 -6.18 6.40
CA PHE A 684 7.92 -5.74 7.09
C PHE A 684 6.74 -5.57 6.12
N GLY A 685 6.53 -6.52 5.22
CA GLY A 685 5.43 -6.44 4.24
C GLY A 685 5.82 -5.68 2.98
N GLU A 686 4.89 -4.89 2.44
CA GLU A 686 5.11 -4.08 1.23
C GLU A 686 5.68 -2.68 1.54
N ASP A 687 5.60 -2.25 2.81
CA ASP A 687 6.12 -0.96 3.26
C ASP A 687 7.65 -0.97 3.30
N ILE A 688 8.27 0.04 2.68
CA ILE A 688 9.70 0.33 2.79
C ILE A 688 9.84 1.75 3.34
N LEU A 689 10.11 1.86 4.64
CA LEU A 689 10.41 3.14 5.28
C LEU A 689 11.92 3.37 5.38
N SER A 690 12.32 4.64 5.31
CA SER A 690 13.70 5.06 5.54
C SER A 690 13.75 6.23 6.50
N ILE A 691 14.72 6.23 7.40
CA ILE A 691 15.00 7.32 8.34
C ILE A 691 16.45 7.77 8.16
N SER A 692 16.67 9.09 8.15
CA SER A 692 18.02 9.66 8.09
C SER A 692 18.36 10.40 9.39
N LYS A 693 19.62 10.31 9.82
CA LYS A 693 20.20 11.03 10.96
C LYS A 693 21.52 11.68 10.55
N LYS A 694 21.96 12.73 11.25
CA LYS A 694 23.29 13.32 11.05
C LYS A 694 24.23 12.75 12.11
N ILE A 695 25.47 12.45 11.72
CA ILE A 695 26.55 12.06 12.61
C ILE A 695 27.71 13.01 12.38
N ASP A 696 28.23 13.54 13.48
CA ASP A 696 29.43 14.35 13.54
C ASP A 696 30.61 13.45 13.96
N VAL A 697 31.73 13.53 13.24
CA VAL A 697 32.95 12.75 13.52
C VAL A 697 34.10 13.69 13.85
N GLY A 698 34.57 13.62 15.10
CA GLY A 698 35.64 14.45 15.63
C GLY A 698 35.12 15.63 16.43
N VAL A 699 34.29 16.50 15.83
CA VAL A 699 33.71 17.67 16.51
C VAL A 699 32.23 17.80 16.18
N LYS A 700 31.41 17.92 17.21
CA LYS A 700 30.01 18.30 17.11
C LYS A 700 29.90 19.77 17.47
N LEU A 701 29.29 20.58 16.61
CA LEU A 701 29.02 22.01 16.86
C LEU A 701 27.50 22.22 16.86
N GLU A 702 26.97 22.78 17.94
CA GLU A 702 25.55 23.03 18.13
C GLU A 702 25.27 24.48 18.58
N PRO A 703 24.27 25.16 17.98
CA PRO A 703 23.88 26.50 18.38
C PRO A 703 22.70 26.45 19.35
N PHE A 704 22.77 27.25 20.41
CA PHE A 704 21.67 27.43 21.35
C PHE A 704 21.39 28.92 21.60
N PRO A 705 20.23 29.46 21.18
CA PRO A 705 19.21 28.83 20.32
C PRO A 705 19.66 28.73 18.85
N ARG A 706 18.95 27.92 18.03
CA ARG A 706 19.18 27.84 16.57
C ARG A 706 18.40 28.88 15.77
N HIS A 707 17.22 29.25 16.25
CA HIS A 707 16.32 30.24 15.64
C HIS A 707 15.94 31.27 16.71
N GLY A 708 15.85 32.54 16.34
CA GLY A 708 15.53 33.63 17.27
C GLY A 708 15.47 34.96 16.57
N ALA A 709 14.96 36.00 17.24
CA ALA A 709 15.02 37.36 16.71
C ALA A 709 16.42 37.94 16.92
N ALA A 710 16.94 38.66 15.93
CA ALA A 710 18.19 39.41 16.08
C ALA A 710 17.97 40.74 16.84
N PRO A 711 18.97 41.23 17.61
CA PRO A 711 20.24 40.57 17.91
C PRO A 711 20.01 39.29 18.71
N MET A 712 20.67 38.21 18.27
CA MET A 712 20.44 36.86 18.77
C MET A 712 21.71 36.37 19.45
N ASP A 713 21.69 36.32 20.77
CA ASP A 713 22.74 35.67 21.54
C ASP A 713 22.69 34.16 21.29
N VAL A 714 23.71 33.64 20.62
CA VAL A 714 23.86 32.22 20.35
C VAL A 714 25.08 31.73 21.10
N GLU A 715 24.86 30.77 21.98
CA GLU A 715 25.94 29.98 22.51
C GLU A 715 26.25 28.85 21.52
N LEU A 716 27.39 28.96 20.84
CA LEU A 716 27.96 27.88 20.07
C LEU A 716 28.66 26.93 21.03
N ARG A 717 28.06 25.76 21.23
CA ARG A 717 28.64 24.69 22.04
C ARG A 717 29.29 23.68 21.13
N TRP A 718 30.47 23.22 21.48
CA TRP A 718 31.10 22.10 20.81
C TRP A 718 31.48 20.99 21.76
N GLU A 719 31.41 19.79 21.24
CA GLU A 719 31.94 18.60 21.89
C GLU A 719 33.03 18.03 20.99
N ILE A 720 34.23 17.84 21.56
CA ILE A 720 35.36 17.23 20.88
C ILE A 720 35.40 15.77 21.29
N ALA A 721 35.50 14.87 20.33
CA ALA A 721 35.54 13.45 20.59
C ALA A 721 36.84 13.10 21.36
N GLU A 722 36.70 12.57 22.58
CA GLU A 722 37.76 12.24 23.57
C GLU A 722 39.08 11.62 23.00
N ALA A 723 39.08 10.91 21.86
CA ALA A 723 40.34 10.42 21.24
C ALA A 723 41.30 11.55 20.82
N LEU A 724 40.82 12.78 20.74
CA LEU A 724 41.65 13.94 20.49
C LEU A 724 42.28 14.50 21.77
N GLU A 725 42.03 13.96 22.98
CA GLU A 725 42.47 14.51 24.28
C GLU A 725 43.93 14.24 24.68
N ASP A 726 44.59 13.24 24.11
CA ASP A 726 45.90 12.78 24.62
C ASP A 726 47.12 13.62 24.17
N LYS A 727 46.91 14.73 23.45
CA LYS A 727 48.01 15.47 22.80
C LYS A 727 47.92 16.97 23.04
N GLY A 728 48.58 17.48 24.10
CA GLY A 728 48.85 18.91 24.31
C GLY A 728 47.62 19.84 24.20
N PRO A 729 47.80 21.16 24.21
CA PRO A 729 46.69 22.08 23.93
C PRO A 729 46.20 21.94 22.47
N LEU A 730 44.88 21.91 22.25
CA LEU A 730 44.27 21.78 20.92
C LEU A 730 43.75 23.13 20.45
N ALA A 731 44.60 23.87 19.75
CA ALA A 731 44.19 25.15 19.16
C ALA A 731 43.09 24.94 18.11
N CYS A 732 42.05 25.76 18.13
CA CYS A 732 41.03 25.78 17.10
C CYS A 732 40.63 27.20 16.70
N THR A 733 39.95 27.30 15.56
CA THR A 733 39.37 28.52 15.04
C THR A 733 37.87 28.38 14.91
N VAL A 734 37.12 29.39 15.32
CA VAL A 734 35.67 29.48 15.12
C VAL A 734 35.39 30.61 14.13
N ASP A 735 34.78 30.28 12.99
CA ASP A 735 34.24 31.23 12.03
C ASP A 735 32.72 31.23 12.20
N PHE A 736 32.15 32.36 12.60
CA PHE A 736 30.71 32.50 12.86
C PHE A 736 29.87 32.56 11.58
N GLY A 737 30.51 32.75 10.40
CA GLY A 737 29.83 32.80 9.11
C GLY A 737 29.05 34.09 8.84
N ASP A 738 29.11 35.07 9.74
CA ASP A 738 28.49 36.40 9.62
C ASP A 738 29.50 37.51 9.24
N GLY A 739 30.73 37.12 8.89
CA GLY A 739 31.82 38.03 8.50
C GLY A 739 32.62 38.61 9.68
N THR A 740 32.26 38.28 10.92
CA THR A 740 33.08 38.65 12.08
C THR A 740 34.46 37.97 12.03
N PRO A 741 35.51 38.57 12.61
CA PRO A 741 36.84 37.97 12.59
C PRO A 741 36.84 36.57 13.20
N VAL A 742 37.53 35.64 12.55
CA VAL A 742 37.71 34.27 13.04
C VAL A 742 38.32 34.31 14.44
N GLU A 743 37.64 33.68 15.41
CA GLU A 743 38.09 33.64 16.78
C GLU A 743 39.11 32.51 16.98
N HIS A 744 40.24 32.83 17.60
CA HIS A 744 41.30 31.87 17.88
C HIS A 744 41.25 31.40 19.34
N ILE A 745 40.96 30.13 19.55
CA ILE A 745 40.89 29.53 20.88
C ILE A 745 42.16 28.69 21.08
N ALA A 746 42.94 29.03 22.11
CA ALA A 746 44.24 28.40 22.37
C ALA A 746 44.12 26.90 22.70
N ASP A 747 43.07 26.52 23.42
CA ASP A 747 42.74 25.13 23.70
C ASP A 747 41.22 24.92 23.78
N CYS A 748 40.67 24.25 22.78
CA CYS A 748 39.23 24.01 22.64
C CYS A 748 38.73 22.83 23.47
N ARG A 749 39.61 22.25 24.30
CA ARG A 749 39.23 21.31 25.36
C ARG A 749 38.94 22.02 26.68
N GLU A 750 39.63 23.12 26.96
CA GLU A 750 39.37 23.93 28.15
C GLU A 750 38.17 24.86 27.96
N THR A 751 37.88 25.22 26.71
CA THR A 751 36.70 26.00 26.30
C THR A 751 35.80 25.12 25.45
N SER A 752 34.57 24.83 25.88
CA SER A 752 33.60 24.00 25.14
C SER A 752 32.42 24.79 24.58
N SER A 753 32.39 26.10 24.82
CA SER A 753 31.42 26.98 24.20
C SER A 753 31.96 28.39 24.04
N ILE A 754 31.38 29.11 23.07
CA ILE A 754 31.58 30.54 22.90
C ILE A 754 30.23 31.18 22.64
N SER A 755 29.96 32.27 23.34
CA SER A 755 28.82 33.11 23.06
C SER A 755 29.18 34.07 21.94
N HIS A 756 28.31 34.13 20.94
CA HIS A 756 28.36 35.10 19.86
C HIS A 756 26.99 35.73 19.71
N GLU A 757 26.93 37.05 19.78
CA GLU A 757 25.74 37.78 19.38
C GLU A 757 25.73 37.79 17.85
N TYR A 758 24.68 37.27 17.23
CA TYR A 758 24.42 37.48 15.81
C TYR A 758 23.56 38.74 15.71
N PRO A 759 24.19 39.91 15.46
CA PRO A 759 23.49 41.18 15.58
C PRO A 759 22.43 41.36 14.48
N TYR A 760 22.48 40.60 13.38
CA TYR A 760 21.72 40.87 12.15
C TYR A 760 20.93 39.66 11.66
N THR A 761 19.86 39.90 10.89
CA THR A 761 19.06 38.80 10.30
C THR A 761 19.79 38.09 9.16
N SER A 762 19.65 36.76 9.11
CA SER A 762 20.26 35.87 8.10
C SER A 762 19.40 35.70 6.84
N ARG A 763 18.10 36.04 6.89
CA ARG A 763 17.08 35.77 5.84
C ARG A 763 17.38 36.42 4.48
N LEU A 764 18.27 37.40 4.45
CA LEU A 764 18.63 38.12 3.23
C LEU A 764 19.99 37.69 2.66
N ASN A 765 20.57 36.60 3.17
CA ASN A 765 21.82 36.02 2.69
C ASN A 765 21.56 35.05 1.52
N ASP A 766 22.11 35.36 0.34
CA ASP A 766 21.76 34.72 -0.94
C ASP A 766 22.52 33.42 -1.23
N GLY A 767 23.56 33.10 -0.45
CA GLY A 767 24.41 31.91 -0.65
C GLY A 767 24.07 30.67 0.18
N THR A 768 23.22 30.79 1.20
CA THR A 768 23.05 29.78 2.27
C THR A 768 21.60 29.50 2.62
N ASP A 769 20.67 29.74 1.68
CA ASP A 769 19.22 29.67 1.92
C ASP A 769 18.77 30.49 3.15
N GLY A 770 19.46 31.60 3.42
CA GLY A 770 19.15 32.52 4.50
C GLY A 770 19.60 32.07 5.90
N ALA A 771 20.68 31.28 6.01
CA ALA A 771 21.32 30.90 7.27
C ALA A 771 22.73 31.47 7.42
N TYR A 772 23.18 31.79 8.64
CA TYR A 772 24.62 31.85 8.91
C TYR A 772 25.14 30.43 9.15
N VAL A 773 26.28 30.09 8.55
CA VAL A 773 26.91 28.77 8.70
C VAL A 773 28.16 28.93 9.56
N ALA A 774 28.00 28.74 10.87
CA ALA A 774 29.12 28.75 11.78
C ALA A 774 29.94 27.47 11.62
N THR A 775 31.26 27.60 11.62
CA THR A 775 32.21 26.49 11.50
C THR A 775 33.26 26.56 12.59
N ILE A 776 33.69 25.40 13.08
CA ILE A 776 34.82 25.24 13.99
C ILE A 776 35.84 24.34 13.32
N SER A 777 37.09 24.80 13.23
CA SER A 777 38.21 24.05 12.64
C SER A 777 39.28 23.78 13.68
N LEU A 778 39.58 22.50 13.92
CA LEU A 778 40.62 22.09 14.87
C LEU A 778 42.01 22.13 14.23
N GLY A 779 42.85 23.08 14.65
CA GLY A 779 44.18 23.35 14.12
C GLY A 779 45.07 22.12 14.06
N GLY A 780 45.57 21.79 12.86
CA GLY A 780 46.44 20.63 12.65
C GLY A 780 45.70 19.30 12.39
N SER A 781 44.38 19.30 12.39
CA SER A 781 43.54 18.18 11.95
C SER A 781 42.56 18.64 10.86
N ASN A 782 42.10 17.72 10.00
CA ASN A 782 41.04 18.02 9.02
C ASN A 782 39.64 17.90 9.66
N ALA A 783 39.52 18.20 10.95
CA ALA A 783 38.29 18.04 11.70
C ALA A 783 37.57 19.37 11.82
N ASP A 784 36.53 19.51 11.01
CA ASP A 784 35.66 20.68 10.99
C ASP A 784 34.25 20.30 11.44
N GLY A 785 33.67 21.08 12.34
CA GLY A 785 32.25 21.03 12.71
C GLY A 785 31.51 22.21 12.09
N SER A 786 30.25 22.04 11.69
CA SER A 786 29.44 23.15 11.18
C SER A 786 27.98 23.08 11.65
N THR A 787 27.38 24.27 11.82
CA THR A 787 25.97 24.42 12.12
C THR A 787 25.36 25.64 11.45
N GLU A 788 24.09 25.54 11.10
CA GLU A 788 23.27 26.63 10.58
C GLU A 788 22.57 27.37 11.72
N ILE A 789 22.47 28.68 11.59
CA ILE A 789 21.88 29.60 12.57
C ILE A 789 21.00 30.59 11.81
N TYR A 790 19.80 30.79 12.33
CA TYR A 790 18.75 31.54 11.64
C TYR A 790 18.25 32.70 12.52
N PRO A 791 19.06 33.76 12.70
CA PRO A 791 18.56 35.00 13.27
C PRO A 791 17.53 35.63 12.33
N ASP A 792 16.37 35.93 12.88
CA ASP A 792 15.17 36.40 12.21
C ASP A 792 14.87 37.85 12.65
N TRP A 793 13.97 38.52 11.96
CA TRP A 793 13.56 39.89 12.28
C TRP A 793 12.14 39.90 12.86
N GLU A 794 11.73 40.98 13.54
CA GLU A 794 10.41 41.02 14.19
C GLU A 794 9.40 41.84 13.38
N PHE A 795 8.15 41.39 13.38
CA PHE A 795 6.99 42.16 12.91
C PHE A 795 5.82 41.93 13.86
N LYS A 796 5.44 42.97 14.60
CA LYS A 796 4.44 42.93 15.66
C LYS A 796 3.34 43.96 15.40
N VAL A 797 2.16 43.68 15.95
CA VAL A 797 1.02 44.60 15.93
C VAL A 797 0.40 44.68 17.33
N SER A 798 0.01 45.88 17.75
CA SER A 798 -0.65 46.10 19.03
C SER A 798 -1.67 47.24 18.96
N PRO A 799 -2.91 47.06 19.46
CA PRO A 799 -3.52 45.77 19.77
C PRO A 799 -3.73 44.92 18.50
N SER A 800 -3.59 43.60 18.60
CA SER A 800 -3.91 42.67 17.50
C SER A 800 -5.40 42.36 17.40
N SER A 801 -6.20 42.79 18.37
CA SER A 801 -7.66 42.71 18.32
C SER A 801 -8.35 43.79 19.12
N GLY A 802 -9.53 44.24 18.69
CA GLY A 802 -10.34 45.20 19.44
C GLY A 802 -11.55 45.64 18.63
N GLU A 803 -12.27 46.66 19.08
CA GLU A 803 -13.50 47.14 18.41
C GLU A 803 -13.18 48.25 17.40
N ALA A 804 -13.94 48.34 16.31
CA ALA A 804 -13.86 49.42 15.35
C ALA A 804 -14.39 50.74 15.97
N PRO A 805 -13.71 51.87 15.76
CA PRO A 805 -12.42 52.00 15.10
C PRO A 805 -11.27 51.48 15.99
N LEU A 806 -10.42 50.63 15.41
CA LEU A 806 -9.24 50.11 16.09
C LEU A 806 -7.99 50.82 15.58
N ASP A 807 -7.43 51.69 16.42
CA ASP A 807 -6.10 52.24 16.20
C ASP A 807 -5.08 51.16 16.57
N THR A 808 -4.29 50.72 15.58
CA THR A 808 -3.23 49.72 15.73
C THR A 808 -1.88 50.32 15.41
N HIS A 809 -0.88 49.85 16.13
CA HIS A 809 0.50 50.25 15.94
C HIS A 809 1.29 49.05 15.45
N PHE A 810 1.86 49.17 14.25
CA PHE A 810 2.80 48.20 13.69
C PHE A 810 4.21 48.59 14.07
N ASN A 811 4.98 47.60 14.52
CA ASN A 811 6.38 47.79 14.84
C ASN A 811 7.18 46.62 14.25
N TRP A 812 8.29 46.94 13.61
CA TRP A 812 9.26 45.96 13.13
C TRP A 812 10.68 46.37 13.50
N ASN A 813 11.51 45.35 13.70
CA ASN A 813 12.93 45.53 13.92
C ASN A 813 13.69 44.65 12.94
N ILE A 814 14.40 45.29 12.01
CA ILE A 814 15.17 44.65 10.94
C ILE A 814 16.64 44.98 11.18
N PRO A 815 17.33 44.17 12.00
CA PRO A 815 18.71 44.47 12.32
C PRO A 815 19.62 44.07 11.14
N LEU A 816 20.44 45.01 10.68
CA LEU A 816 21.34 44.88 9.53
C LEU A 816 22.72 45.49 9.78
N PRO A 817 23.78 44.97 9.13
CA PRO A 817 25.11 45.55 9.17
C PRO A 817 25.11 47.03 8.75
N PRO A 818 25.89 47.91 9.41
CA PRO A 818 25.88 49.35 9.16
C PRO A 818 26.47 49.74 7.80
N ASP A 819 27.26 48.86 7.20
CA ASP A 819 27.87 49.00 5.88
C ASP A 819 26.99 48.44 4.75
N GLU A 820 25.92 47.73 5.09
CA GLU A 820 24.96 47.23 4.12
C GLU A 820 23.89 48.28 3.80
N ALA A 821 23.49 48.32 2.52
CA ALA A 821 22.38 49.17 2.10
C ALA A 821 21.07 48.66 2.72
N PRO A 822 20.24 49.55 3.31
CA PRO A 822 19.00 49.14 3.94
C PRO A 822 18.02 48.57 2.90
N PRO A 823 17.22 47.56 3.27
CA PRO A 823 16.20 47.01 2.41
C PRO A 823 15.05 48.01 2.32
N SER A 824 14.45 48.07 1.13
CA SER A 824 13.11 48.64 0.99
C SER A 824 12.08 47.68 1.57
N CYS A 825 11.02 48.20 2.18
CA CYS A 825 9.90 47.41 2.64
C CYS A 825 8.56 48.06 2.36
N VAL A 826 7.55 47.19 2.33
CA VAL A 826 6.17 47.57 2.01
C VAL A 826 5.28 46.97 3.09
N LEU A 827 4.64 47.85 3.87
CA LEU A 827 3.57 47.48 4.80
C LEU A 827 2.23 47.54 4.06
N ASP A 828 1.55 46.42 4.02
CA ASP A 828 0.17 46.31 3.56
C ASP A 828 -0.69 45.93 4.77
N PRO A 829 -1.50 46.86 5.34
CA PRO A 829 -2.38 46.56 6.47
C PRO A 829 -3.46 45.51 6.15
N GLY A 830 -3.72 45.22 4.86
CA GLY A 830 -4.65 44.18 4.44
C GLY A 830 -6.13 44.60 4.45
N ASP A 831 -6.47 45.83 4.86
CA ASP A 831 -7.84 46.38 4.83
C ASP A 831 -8.16 47.21 3.57
N GLY A 832 -7.22 47.27 2.62
CA GLY A 832 -7.37 48.04 1.38
C GLY A 832 -7.07 49.53 1.53
N SER A 833 -6.71 50.00 2.73
CA SER A 833 -5.96 51.25 2.85
C SER A 833 -4.63 51.09 2.10
N GLY A 834 -4.21 52.11 1.35
CA GLY A 834 -3.06 51.99 0.46
C GLY A 834 -1.80 51.47 1.17
N LYS A 835 -0.98 50.72 0.43
CA LYS A 835 0.31 50.21 0.92
C LYS A 835 1.21 51.37 1.33
N GLN A 836 1.87 51.24 2.47
CA GLN A 836 2.89 52.17 2.93
C GLN A 836 4.26 51.63 2.50
N THR A 837 5.01 52.41 1.73
CA THR A 837 6.35 52.02 1.24
C THR A 837 7.40 52.85 1.95
N PHE A 838 8.47 52.17 2.37
CA PHE A 838 9.60 52.77 3.04
C PHE A 838 10.87 52.37 2.29
N ASP A 839 11.61 53.37 1.79
CA ASP A 839 12.87 53.14 1.07
C ASP A 839 13.97 52.60 1.98
N ASP A 840 13.85 52.90 3.28
CA ASP A 840 14.77 52.48 4.33
C ASP A 840 13.98 51.98 5.54
N CYS A 841 13.91 50.67 5.69
CA CYS A 841 13.16 50.02 6.78
C CYS A 841 13.93 49.87 8.07
N THR A 842 15.19 50.32 8.06
CA THR A 842 15.97 50.49 9.29
C THR A 842 15.77 51.89 9.87
N ALA A 843 15.50 52.89 9.04
CA ALA A 843 15.16 54.24 9.46
C ALA A 843 13.69 54.39 9.89
N VAL A 844 12.78 53.64 9.28
CA VAL A 844 11.36 53.59 9.67
C VAL A 844 11.06 52.20 10.22
N THR A 845 10.82 52.13 11.53
CA THR A 845 10.59 50.88 12.28
C THR A 845 9.16 50.72 12.80
N GLU A 846 8.31 51.72 12.55
CA GLU A 846 6.94 51.72 13.02
C GLU A 846 6.02 52.42 12.05
N ALA A 847 4.74 52.02 12.07
CA ALA A 847 3.68 52.68 11.34
C ALA A 847 2.35 52.51 12.08
N ASP A 848 1.63 53.62 12.24
CA ASP A 848 0.27 53.57 12.74
C ASP A 848 -0.71 53.25 11.62
N HIS A 849 -1.75 52.51 11.98
CA HIS A 849 -2.86 52.24 11.10
C HIS A 849 -4.19 52.18 11.86
N ARG A 850 -5.21 52.86 11.33
CA ARG A 850 -6.56 52.87 11.91
C ARG A 850 -7.49 52.01 11.08
N TYR A 851 -7.91 50.88 11.65
CA TYR A 851 -8.96 50.06 11.08
C TYR A 851 -10.32 50.66 11.42
N THR A 852 -10.90 51.37 10.46
CA THR A 852 -12.21 52.04 10.62
C THR A 852 -13.39 51.08 10.44
N THR A 853 -13.16 49.91 9.85
CA THR A 853 -14.21 48.93 9.53
C THR A 853 -13.95 47.60 10.25
N ARG A 854 -15.04 46.91 10.62
CA ARG A 854 -14.97 45.56 11.18
C ARG A 854 -14.38 44.58 10.16
N GLY A 855 -13.55 43.65 10.60
CA GLY A 855 -12.95 42.63 9.73
C GLY A 855 -11.78 41.89 10.37
N SER A 856 -11.42 40.76 9.77
CA SER A 856 -10.14 40.09 10.04
C SER A 856 -9.18 40.42 8.90
N TYR A 857 -8.09 41.09 9.26
CA TYR A 857 -7.06 41.58 8.37
C TYR A 857 -5.75 40.83 8.64
N VAL A 858 -4.97 40.60 7.59
CA VAL A 858 -3.60 40.09 7.73
C VAL A 858 -2.67 41.13 7.17
N ALA A 859 -2.08 41.90 8.08
CA ALA A 859 -1.06 42.85 7.70
C ALA A 859 0.19 42.08 7.25
N THR A 860 0.81 42.51 6.16
CA THR A 860 2.07 41.94 5.67
C THR A 860 3.15 43.01 5.63
N LEU A 861 4.35 42.67 6.09
CA LEU A 861 5.56 43.44 5.84
C LEU A 861 6.48 42.64 4.92
N SER A 862 6.67 43.12 3.70
CA SER A 862 7.60 42.52 2.73
C SER A 862 8.90 43.32 2.69
N MET A 863 10.05 42.67 2.87
CA MET A 863 11.37 43.26 2.72
C MET A 863 12.03 42.79 1.42
N THR A 864 12.72 43.69 0.72
CA THR A 864 13.44 43.35 -0.52
C THR A 864 14.84 43.94 -0.50
N ARG A 865 15.85 43.10 -0.78
CA ARG A 865 17.25 43.49 -0.95
C ARG A 865 17.86 42.74 -2.14
N GLY A 866 18.16 43.46 -3.21
CA GLY A 866 18.62 42.82 -4.45
C GLY A 866 17.57 41.82 -4.96
N THR A 867 17.97 40.55 -5.09
CA THR A 867 17.06 39.44 -5.45
C THR A 867 16.46 38.71 -4.25
N ALA A 868 16.99 38.93 -3.04
CA ALA A 868 16.48 38.32 -1.82
C ALA A 868 15.20 39.05 -1.37
N LYS A 869 14.18 38.27 -1.01
CA LYS A 869 12.90 38.77 -0.53
C LYS A 869 12.45 37.94 0.66
N ASP A 870 11.99 38.61 1.71
CA ASP A 870 11.38 37.97 2.87
C ASP A 870 10.06 38.67 3.23
N THR A 871 9.13 37.96 3.87
CA THR A 871 7.79 38.49 4.17
C THR A 871 7.26 37.92 5.47
N LYS A 872 6.83 38.79 6.39
CA LYS A 872 6.13 38.42 7.63
C LYS A 872 4.70 38.94 7.65
N THR A 873 3.87 38.28 8.45
CA THR A 873 2.45 38.60 8.61
C THR A 873 2.10 38.84 10.07
N ALA A 874 1.21 39.80 10.33
CA ALA A 874 0.66 40.08 11.64
C ALA A 874 -0.89 40.16 11.53
N PRO A 875 -1.64 39.19 12.08
CA PRO A 875 -3.10 39.20 12.00
C PRO A 875 -3.69 40.27 12.92
N VAL A 876 -4.73 40.96 12.44
CA VAL A 876 -5.51 41.95 13.19
C VAL A 876 -7.00 41.61 13.11
N SER A 877 -7.69 41.57 14.26
CA SER A 877 -9.12 41.26 14.34
C SER A 877 -9.93 42.43 14.90
N VAL A 878 -10.77 43.05 14.08
CA VAL A 878 -11.51 44.26 14.43
C VAL A 878 -13.00 43.97 14.54
N ALA A 879 -13.52 43.96 15.76
CA ALA A 879 -14.88 43.67 16.12
C ALA A 879 -15.82 44.88 16.09
N VAL A 880 -17.14 44.64 16.11
CA VAL A 880 -18.16 45.63 16.44
C VAL A 880 -18.41 45.57 17.94
N THR A 881 -18.67 46.71 18.56
CA THR A 881 -19.07 46.77 19.98
C THR A 881 -20.23 45.82 20.29
N GLY A 882 -20.00 44.88 21.21
CA GLY A 882 -21.01 43.88 21.63
C GLY A 882 -21.10 42.59 20.79
N ALA A 883 -20.11 42.30 19.94
CA ALA A 883 -20.13 41.17 18.99
C ALA A 883 -20.33 39.76 19.59
N CYS A 884 -20.17 39.53 20.90
CA CYS A 884 -20.18 38.19 21.47
C CYS A 884 -21.44 37.78 22.22
N THR A 885 -22.35 38.70 22.57
CA THR A 885 -23.45 38.38 23.50
C THR A 885 -24.50 37.44 22.93
N ASN A 886 -24.67 37.41 21.60
CA ASN A 886 -25.75 36.64 20.95
C ASN A 886 -25.24 35.59 19.94
N LEU A 887 -23.92 35.42 19.83
CA LEU A 887 -23.30 34.61 18.79
C LEU A 887 -23.78 33.14 18.80
N LEU A 888 -23.92 32.60 20.01
CA LEU A 888 -24.24 31.20 20.25
C LEU A 888 -25.75 30.92 20.26
N GLU A 889 -26.61 31.93 20.11
CA GLU A 889 -28.06 31.77 20.18
C GLU A 889 -28.69 31.28 18.87
N ASN A 890 -27.99 31.49 17.76
CA ASN A 890 -28.44 31.11 16.41
C ASN A 890 -28.54 29.59 16.25
N LYS A 891 -29.55 29.09 15.53
CA LYS A 891 -29.72 27.64 15.26
C LYS A 891 -29.20 27.23 13.90
N ALA A 892 -28.95 28.19 13.01
CA ALA A 892 -28.34 27.95 11.72
C ALA A 892 -27.47 29.11 11.28
N TRP A 893 -26.46 28.79 10.49
CA TRP A 893 -25.60 29.74 9.81
C TRP A 893 -25.65 29.49 8.31
N THR A 894 -25.39 30.52 7.54
CA THR A 894 -24.99 30.42 6.14
C THR A 894 -23.53 30.83 6.07
N GLY A 895 -22.75 30.28 5.15
CA GLY A 895 -21.40 30.80 4.99
C GLY A 895 -20.67 30.27 3.78
N SER A 896 -19.53 30.88 3.49
CA SER A 896 -18.72 30.59 2.32
C SER A 896 -17.24 30.61 2.64
N VAL A 897 -16.47 29.80 1.91
CA VAL A 897 -15.01 29.74 1.95
C VAL A 897 -14.50 29.67 0.51
N SER A 898 -13.50 30.50 0.19
CA SER A 898 -12.87 30.53 -1.13
C SER A 898 -11.36 30.72 -1.07
N TYR A 899 -10.65 30.13 -2.03
CA TYR A 899 -9.21 30.29 -2.21
C TYR A 899 -8.81 30.00 -3.66
N ASN A 900 -7.62 30.46 -4.04
CA ASN A 900 -6.99 30.12 -5.31
C ASN A 900 -5.53 29.71 -5.07
N GLN A 901 -5.14 28.55 -5.59
CA GLN A 901 -3.79 28.02 -5.46
C GLN A 901 -3.35 27.41 -6.79
N SER A 902 -2.11 27.68 -7.18
CA SER A 902 -1.50 27.02 -8.32
C SER A 902 -0.05 26.68 -8.04
N ARG A 903 0.42 25.58 -8.61
CA ARG A 903 1.81 25.11 -8.52
C ARG A 903 2.28 24.61 -9.88
N ASP A 904 3.58 24.68 -10.05
CA ASP A 904 4.35 24.09 -11.13
C ASP A 904 5.71 23.75 -10.51
N VAL A 905 5.92 22.47 -10.17
CA VAL A 905 7.09 22.03 -9.41
C VAL A 905 7.65 20.71 -9.93
N TYR A 906 8.97 20.57 -9.88
CA TYR A 906 9.68 19.32 -10.13
C TYR A 906 10.26 18.79 -8.82
N ASP A 907 10.02 17.53 -8.51
CA ASP A 907 10.66 16.90 -7.36
C ASP A 907 12.04 16.32 -7.67
N LYS A 908 12.75 15.87 -6.64
CA LYS A 908 14.08 15.26 -6.76
C LYS A 908 14.13 13.99 -7.61
N HIS A 909 12.98 13.36 -7.88
CA HIS A 909 12.84 12.20 -8.75
C HIS A 909 12.47 12.60 -10.19
N GLY A 910 12.45 13.89 -10.49
CA GLY A 910 12.07 14.42 -11.80
C GLY A 910 10.56 14.39 -12.04
N ARG A 911 9.72 14.11 -11.04
CA ARG A 911 8.26 14.17 -11.20
C ARG A 911 7.81 15.62 -11.22
N HIS A 912 7.02 15.97 -12.21
CA HIS A 912 6.53 17.31 -12.45
C HIS A 912 5.04 17.39 -12.12
N SER A 913 4.67 18.27 -11.20
CA SER A 913 3.29 18.47 -10.76
C SER A 913 2.88 19.91 -11.07
N VAL A 914 1.86 20.06 -11.91
CA VAL A 914 1.24 21.34 -12.27
C VAL A 914 -0.22 21.30 -11.88
N TYR A 915 -0.71 22.28 -11.12
CA TYR A 915 -2.14 22.38 -10.86
C TYR A 915 -2.59 23.83 -10.65
N SER A 916 -3.88 24.05 -10.82
CA SER A 916 -4.59 25.29 -10.54
C SER A 916 -5.96 24.98 -9.97
N PHE A 917 -6.15 25.29 -8.69
CA PHE A 917 -7.40 25.12 -7.96
C PHE A 917 -7.99 26.49 -7.64
N ASN A 918 -9.22 26.73 -8.09
CA ASN A 918 -10.00 27.91 -7.78
C ASN A 918 -11.33 27.46 -7.17
N VAL A 919 -11.41 27.54 -5.84
CA VAL A 919 -12.50 27.01 -5.03
C VAL A 919 -13.26 28.16 -4.39
N SER A 920 -14.58 28.17 -4.53
CA SER A 920 -15.49 29.13 -3.91
C SER A 920 -16.80 28.44 -3.59
N LEU A 921 -16.94 28.01 -2.34
CA LEU A 921 -18.04 27.19 -1.86
C LEU A 921 -18.83 27.91 -0.78
N SER A 922 -20.15 27.70 -0.77
CA SER A 922 -21.09 28.29 0.17
C SER A 922 -22.12 27.25 0.63
N ALA A 923 -22.62 27.38 1.86
CA ALA A 923 -23.54 26.41 2.44
C ALA A 923 -24.49 27.02 3.46
N ASP A 924 -25.69 26.45 3.53
CA ASP A 924 -26.54 26.48 4.71
C ASP A 924 -26.05 25.41 5.69
N MET A 925 -25.74 25.82 6.92
CA MET A 925 -25.18 25.00 8.00
C MET A 925 -26.11 25.06 9.22
N PRO A 926 -27.09 24.16 9.33
CA PRO A 926 -27.84 24.00 10.57
C PRO A 926 -26.91 23.59 11.71
N GLU A 927 -27.32 23.90 12.94
CA GLU A 927 -26.69 23.38 14.15
C GLU A 927 -26.72 21.84 14.11
N ASP A 928 -25.54 21.25 14.27
CA ASP A 928 -25.35 19.81 14.28
C ASP A 928 -25.13 19.30 15.70
N THR A 929 -24.25 19.95 16.46
CA THR A 929 -24.05 19.59 17.87
C THR A 929 -23.83 20.82 18.74
N ARG A 930 -24.35 20.77 19.97
CA ARG A 930 -24.18 21.82 20.98
C ARG A 930 -23.84 21.19 22.32
N ARG A 931 -22.69 21.59 22.89
CA ARG A 931 -22.18 21.07 24.17
C ARG A 931 -22.36 22.13 25.26
N GLN A 932 -23.46 22.06 25.99
CA GLN A 932 -23.83 23.11 26.96
C GLN A 932 -23.41 22.82 28.41
N TRP A 933 -23.12 21.56 28.75
CA TRP A 933 -23.12 21.08 30.14
C TRP A 933 -21.76 20.61 30.67
N ARG A 934 -20.64 21.01 30.05
CA ARG A 934 -19.28 20.56 30.44
C ARG A 934 -18.29 21.69 30.79
N GLY A 935 -18.74 22.73 31.49
CA GLY A 935 -17.84 23.79 31.99
C GLY A 935 -17.32 24.74 30.91
N GLY A 936 -16.03 25.10 30.95
CA GLY A 936 -15.38 26.08 30.06
C GLY A 936 -15.42 25.76 28.56
N ASP A 937 -15.77 24.53 28.18
CA ASP A 937 -15.78 24.04 26.81
C ASP A 937 -17.14 24.21 26.10
N TYR A 938 -17.83 25.34 26.33
CA TYR A 938 -19.08 25.62 25.63
C TYR A 938 -18.79 25.87 24.13
N LEU A 939 -19.21 24.93 23.28
CA LEU A 939 -19.08 25.02 21.83
C LEU A 939 -20.36 24.62 21.10
N VAL A 940 -20.61 25.27 19.96
CA VAL A 940 -21.69 24.95 19.01
C VAL A 940 -21.05 24.67 17.64
N ARG A 941 -21.40 23.53 17.05
CA ARG A 941 -20.96 23.12 15.71
C ARG A 941 -22.13 23.22 14.74
N TYR A 942 -21.88 23.90 13.62
CA TYR A 942 -22.76 24.00 12.47
C TYR A 942 -22.12 23.24 11.31
N PHE A 943 -22.92 22.50 10.55
CA PHE A 943 -22.41 21.53 9.59
C PHE A 943 -23.25 21.54 8.32
N SER A 944 -22.59 21.55 7.16
CA SER A 944 -23.24 21.29 5.88
C SER A 944 -22.54 20.16 5.13
N PRO A 945 -23.26 19.07 4.83
CA PRO A 945 -22.74 18.00 4.00
C PRO A 945 -22.77 18.33 2.50
N ASN A 946 -23.42 19.42 2.09
CA ASN A 946 -23.72 19.72 0.70
C ASN A 946 -23.42 21.19 0.37
N PRO A 947 -22.20 21.69 0.56
CA PRO A 947 -21.85 23.02 0.09
C PRO A 947 -22.02 23.10 -1.43
N SER A 948 -22.50 24.23 -1.90
CA SER A 948 -22.73 24.57 -3.30
C SER A 948 -21.75 25.66 -3.74
N GLY A 949 -21.54 25.86 -5.04
CA GLY A 949 -20.63 26.89 -5.55
C GLY A 949 -19.78 26.38 -6.71
N THR A 950 -18.58 26.93 -6.87
CA THR A 950 -17.66 26.57 -7.95
C THR A 950 -16.37 26.00 -7.39
N ALA A 951 -15.95 24.83 -7.87
CA ALA A 951 -14.60 24.30 -7.66
C ALA A 951 -13.97 23.98 -9.01
N ASN A 952 -13.26 24.95 -9.59
CA ASN A 952 -12.55 24.76 -10.84
C ASN A 952 -11.16 24.19 -10.53
N VAL A 953 -10.89 23.00 -11.03
CA VAL A 953 -9.68 22.25 -10.72
C VAL A 953 -9.03 21.84 -12.02
N GLN A 954 -7.80 22.26 -12.23
CA GLN A 954 -6.93 21.75 -13.29
C GLN A 954 -5.71 21.13 -12.64
N TYR A 955 -5.35 19.93 -13.08
CA TYR A 955 -4.25 19.19 -12.52
C TYR A 955 -3.54 18.44 -13.65
N THR A 956 -2.22 18.40 -13.60
CA THR A 956 -1.35 17.65 -14.50
C THR A 956 -0.19 17.14 -13.67
N LYS A 957 0.07 15.83 -13.73
CA LYS A 957 1.26 15.22 -13.14
C LYS A 957 1.97 14.43 -14.21
N GLU A 958 3.27 14.65 -14.33
CA GLU A 958 4.16 14.01 -15.27
C GLU A 958 5.28 13.30 -14.50
N GLU A 959 5.63 12.09 -14.90
CA GLU A 959 6.76 11.34 -14.34
C GLU A 959 7.73 10.99 -15.47
N PHE A 960 9.01 11.17 -15.20
CA PHE A 960 10.08 10.95 -16.17
C PHE A 960 10.99 9.82 -15.67
N ASP A 961 11.46 8.97 -16.59
CA ASP A 961 12.43 7.92 -16.28
C ASP A 961 13.82 8.51 -15.95
N GLU A 962 14.75 7.66 -15.48
CA GLU A 962 16.14 8.07 -15.18
C GLU A 962 16.90 8.69 -16.37
N ARG A 963 16.35 8.59 -17.59
CA ARG A 963 16.91 9.17 -18.83
C ARG A 963 16.21 10.45 -19.25
N GLY A 964 15.29 10.98 -18.42
CA GLY A 964 14.51 12.17 -18.69
C GLY A 964 13.43 11.97 -19.75
N ARG A 965 12.99 10.74 -20.01
CA ARG A 965 11.89 10.46 -20.94
C ARG A 965 10.59 10.37 -20.16
N LEU A 966 9.56 11.05 -20.64
CA LEU A 966 8.21 10.97 -20.07
C LEU A 966 7.75 9.51 -20.06
N GLU A 967 7.45 8.98 -18.87
CA GLU A 967 6.98 7.63 -18.65
C GLU A 967 5.47 7.60 -18.39
N TRP A 968 4.95 8.65 -17.73
CA TRP A 968 3.57 8.73 -17.30
C TRP A 968 3.09 10.19 -17.26
N THR A 969 1.84 10.43 -17.65
CA THR A 969 1.17 11.72 -17.49
C THR A 969 -0.26 11.49 -17.04
N ASP A 970 -0.77 12.29 -16.12
CA ASP A 970 -2.18 12.32 -15.75
C ASP A 970 -2.65 13.76 -15.67
N THR A 971 -3.60 14.09 -16.54
CA THR A 971 -4.28 15.38 -16.57
C THR A 971 -5.69 15.21 -16.04
N PHE A 972 -6.19 16.17 -15.27
CA PHE A 972 -7.56 16.19 -14.77
C PHE A 972 -8.12 17.61 -14.84
N THR A 973 -9.36 17.73 -15.32
CA THR A 973 -10.14 18.96 -15.37
C THR A 973 -11.47 18.73 -14.68
N GLY A 974 -11.66 19.37 -13.52
CA GLY A 974 -12.91 19.39 -12.77
C GLY A 974 -13.98 20.19 -13.51
N ASN A 975 -15.20 19.67 -13.54
CA ASN A 975 -16.36 20.32 -14.15
C ASN A 975 -17.15 21.21 -13.17
N GLY A 976 -16.63 21.43 -11.96
CA GLY A 976 -17.25 22.21 -10.90
C GLY A 976 -18.33 21.49 -10.10
N THR A 977 -18.77 20.29 -10.52
CA THR A 977 -19.76 19.51 -9.78
C THR A 977 -19.11 18.88 -8.55
N LEU A 978 -19.72 19.07 -7.38
CA LEU A 978 -19.17 18.60 -6.10
C LEU A 978 -19.79 17.27 -5.71
N ARG A 979 -19.00 16.39 -5.08
CA ARG A 979 -19.54 15.22 -4.40
C ARG A 979 -20.07 15.62 -3.03
N PRO A 980 -21.35 15.40 -2.71
CA PRO A 980 -21.88 15.62 -1.37
C PRO A 980 -21.21 14.69 -0.35
N PHE A 981 -21.02 15.16 0.87
CA PHE A 981 -20.66 14.30 1.99
C PHE A 981 -21.89 13.47 2.41
N GLU A 982 -21.76 12.14 2.44
CA GLU A 982 -22.85 11.28 2.89
C GLU A 982 -22.58 10.80 4.32
N LYS A 983 -23.61 10.92 5.17
CA LYS A 983 -23.53 10.50 6.57
C LYS A 983 -23.23 9.00 6.65
N GLY A 984 -22.09 8.66 7.24
CA GLY A 984 -21.61 7.27 7.35
C GLY A 984 -20.42 6.94 6.43
N MET A 985 -20.01 7.84 5.55
CA MET A 985 -18.72 7.72 4.86
C MET A 985 -17.58 8.19 5.77
N SER A 986 -16.48 7.45 5.78
CA SER A 986 -15.23 7.89 6.42
C SER A 986 -14.63 9.04 5.61
N GLU A 987 -14.98 10.27 6.00
CA GLU A 987 -14.35 11.51 5.54
C GLU A 987 -14.50 11.82 4.05
N ASP A 988 -15.33 11.09 3.33
CA ASP A 988 -15.42 11.12 1.87
C ASP A 988 -16.52 12.11 1.40
N GLY A 989 -16.15 13.08 0.55
CA GLY A 989 -17.05 14.08 -0.01
C GLY A 989 -16.83 15.50 0.48
N THR A 990 -17.63 16.42 -0.03
CA THR A 990 -17.50 17.87 0.16
C THR A 990 -18.33 18.30 1.36
N MET A 991 -17.71 18.96 2.34
CA MET A 991 -18.39 19.48 3.52
C MET A 991 -17.80 20.81 4.00
N LEU A 992 -18.64 21.61 4.66
CA LEU A 992 -18.25 22.84 5.32
C LEU A 992 -18.72 22.81 6.79
N VAL A 993 -17.81 23.12 7.71
CA VAL A 993 -18.06 23.10 9.15
C VAL A 993 -17.68 24.45 9.75
N LEU A 994 -18.51 24.97 10.66
CA LEU A 994 -18.21 26.14 11.50
C LEU A 994 -18.40 25.74 12.97
N THR A 995 -17.42 26.03 13.81
CA THR A 995 -17.48 25.84 15.26
C THR A 995 -17.33 27.18 15.95
N LEU A 996 -18.26 27.50 16.85
CA LEU A 996 -18.23 28.72 17.66
C LEU A 996 -18.05 28.37 19.12
N ARG A 997 -17.20 29.12 19.82
CA ARG A 997 -16.92 28.96 21.26
C ARG A 997 -17.36 30.19 22.04
N ARG A 998 -17.52 30.03 23.35
CA ARG A 998 -17.98 31.10 24.26
C ARG A 998 -16.96 32.23 24.48
N ASP A 999 -15.69 31.95 24.29
CA ASP A 999 -14.58 32.92 24.37
C ASP A 999 -14.44 33.81 23.13
N CYS A 1000 -15.51 33.91 22.32
CA CYS A 1000 -15.53 34.63 21.05
C CYS A 1000 -14.54 34.09 20.02
N THR A 1001 -14.10 32.82 20.11
CA THR A 1001 -13.32 32.19 19.05
C THR A 1001 -14.23 31.38 18.12
N TYR A 1002 -13.81 31.29 16.86
CA TYR A 1002 -14.40 30.40 15.87
C TYR A 1002 -13.33 29.56 15.20
N SER A 1003 -13.73 28.41 14.69
CA SER A 1003 -12.96 27.62 13.73
C SER A 1003 -13.84 27.17 12.58
N PHE A 1004 -13.29 27.05 11.38
CA PHE A 1004 -13.98 26.47 10.24
C PHE A 1004 -13.12 25.42 9.53
N TYR A 1005 -13.79 24.49 8.86
CA TYR A 1005 -13.16 23.43 8.09
C TYR A 1005 -13.89 23.22 6.76
N LEU A 1006 -13.16 23.33 5.65
CA LEU A 1006 -13.64 23.00 4.31
C LEU A 1006 -12.82 21.82 3.76
N GLN A 1007 -13.49 20.82 3.23
CA GLN A 1007 -12.88 19.78 2.40
C GLN A 1007 -13.82 19.40 1.26
N GLY A 1008 -13.29 18.78 0.20
CA GLY A 1008 -14.16 18.16 -0.78
C GLY A 1008 -13.53 17.62 -2.05
N GLN A 1009 -14.42 17.08 -2.89
CA GLN A 1009 -14.09 16.42 -4.14
C GLN A 1009 -14.90 17.05 -5.26
N VAL A 1010 -14.23 17.31 -6.39
CA VAL A 1010 -14.87 17.75 -7.63
C VAL A 1010 -14.90 16.62 -8.64
N TYR A 1011 -16.02 16.45 -9.34
CA TYR A 1011 -16.14 15.59 -10.50
C TYR A 1011 -15.46 16.23 -11.71
N GLY A 1012 -14.93 15.42 -12.61
CA GLY A 1012 -14.26 15.92 -13.79
C GLY A 1012 -13.92 14.83 -14.78
N SER A 1013 -13.17 15.23 -15.79
CA SER A 1013 -12.60 14.33 -16.78
C SER A 1013 -11.11 14.53 -16.87
N GLY A 1014 -10.39 13.46 -17.14
CA GLY A 1014 -8.94 13.47 -17.25
C GLY A 1014 -8.44 12.62 -18.41
N LYS A 1015 -7.15 12.75 -18.69
CA LYS A 1015 -6.43 11.87 -19.61
C LYS A 1015 -5.18 11.38 -18.91
N ARG A 1016 -5.03 10.06 -18.86
CA ARG A 1016 -3.83 9.39 -18.42
C ARG A 1016 -3.09 8.84 -19.61
N TRP A 1017 -1.84 9.24 -19.80
CA TRP A 1017 -0.92 8.68 -20.76
C TRP A 1017 0.12 7.82 -20.03
N GLU A 1018 0.40 6.63 -20.55
CA GLU A 1018 1.49 5.78 -20.07
C GLU A 1018 2.32 5.31 -21.25
N LEU A 1019 3.64 5.23 -21.10
CA LEU A 1019 4.56 4.82 -22.17
C LEU A 1019 4.16 3.49 -22.84
N ILE A 1020 3.63 2.55 -22.07
CA ILE A 1020 3.19 1.23 -22.54
C ILE A 1020 1.68 1.22 -22.87
N GLY A 1021 0.89 2.08 -22.21
CA GLY A 1021 -0.58 2.05 -22.24
C GLY A 1021 -1.23 3.00 -23.24
N GLY A 1022 -0.50 3.98 -23.76
CA GLY A 1022 -1.05 5.08 -24.57
C GLY A 1022 -1.95 6.00 -23.74
N ASP A 1023 -2.74 6.84 -24.44
CA ASP A 1023 -3.71 7.75 -23.83
C ASP A 1023 -5.01 7.03 -23.44
N LYS A 1024 -5.49 7.26 -22.22
CA LYS A 1024 -6.80 6.84 -21.70
C LYS A 1024 -7.52 8.02 -21.08
N SER A 1025 -8.62 8.42 -21.69
CA SER A 1025 -9.54 9.37 -21.06
C SER A 1025 -10.31 8.67 -19.93
N TYR A 1026 -10.59 9.37 -18.85
CA TYR A 1026 -11.43 8.89 -17.75
C TYR A 1026 -12.33 10.00 -17.22
N GLU A 1027 -13.46 9.62 -16.64
CA GLU A 1027 -14.24 10.48 -15.76
C GLU A 1027 -13.96 10.07 -14.32
N GLY A 1028 -13.81 11.05 -13.43
CA GLY A 1028 -13.33 10.77 -12.10
C GLY A 1028 -13.62 11.90 -11.12
N ARG A 1029 -12.96 11.81 -9.97
CA ARG A 1029 -13.05 12.78 -8.88
C ARG A 1029 -11.64 13.16 -8.47
N LEU A 1030 -11.44 14.42 -8.13
CA LEU A 1030 -10.20 14.89 -7.53
C LEU A 1030 -10.51 15.64 -6.23
N TRP A 1031 -9.72 15.36 -5.21
CA TRP A 1031 -9.70 16.16 -3.98
C TRP A 1031 -9.08 17.52 -4.28
N PHE A 1032 -9.74 18.58 -3.84
CA PHE A 1032 -9.11 19.89 -3.73
C PHE A 1032 -8.55 20.09 -2.31
N HIS A 1033 -7.65 21.06 -2.13
CA HIS A 1033 -7.01 21.31 -0.85
C HIS A 1033 -8.03 21.65 0.26
N SER A 1034 -7.95 20.91 1.35
CA SER A 1034 -8.72 21.17 2.57
C SER A 1034 -8.17 22.41 3.28
N VAL A 1035 -9.06 23.14 3.93
CA VAL A 1035 -8.74 24.41 4.60
C VAL A 1035 -9.27 24.36 6.02
N THR A 1036 -8.41 24.68 6.99
CA THR A 1036 -8.79 24.90 8.39
C THR A 1036 -8.43 26.31 8.77
N GLY A 1037 -9.36 27.07 9.35
CA GLY A 1037 -9.10 28.41 9.85
C GLY A 1037 -9.64 28.62 11.26
N GLU A 1038 -8.91 29.39 12.06
CA GLU A 1038 -9.29 29.77 13.43
C GLU A 1038 -9.15 31.29 13.62
N GLY A 1039 -10.01 31.89 14.44
CA GLY A 1039 -9.93 33.31 14.71
C GLY A 1039 -10.88 33.79 15.81
N HIS A 1040 -10.87 35.11 16.03
CA HIS A 1040 -11.79 35.77 16.95
C HIS A 1040 -12.97 36.41 16.19
N VAL A 1041 -14.15 36.25 16.76
CA VAL A 1041 -15.42 36.75 16.22
C VAL A 1041 -15.43 38.27 16.31
N THR A 1042 -15.56 38.90 15.16
CA THR A 1042 -15.63 40.36 15.04
C THR A 1042 -17.07 40.88 15.02
N SER A 1043 -18.06 40.06 14.72
CA SER A 1043 -19.47 40.44 14.81
C SER A 1043 -20.34 39.23 15.09
N SER A 1044 -21.38 39.42 15.91
CA SER A 1044 -22.44 38.42 16.11
C SER A 1044 -23.31 38.22 14.87
N GLU A 1045 -23.36 39.22 13.98
CA GLU A 1045 -24.13 39.20 12.73
C GLU A 1045 -23.36 38.57 11.57
N GLN A 1046 -22.03 38.52 11.67
CA GLN A 1046 -21.18 38.08 10.56
C GLN A 1046 -19.75 37.75 11.02
N ILE A 1047 -19.25 36.59 10.60
CA ILE A 1047 -17.85 36.18 10.77
C ILE A 1047 -17.23 36.14 9.37
N GLN A 1048 -16.49 37.18 9.01
CA GLN A 1048 -15.82 37.27 7.72
C GLN A 1048 -14.34 37.62 7.90
N GLY A 1049 -13.50 37.17 6.96
CA GLY A 1049 -12.08 37.46 6.98
C GLY A 1049 -11.34 37.01 5.73
N SER A 1050 -10.09 37.46 5.63
CA SER A 1050 -9.15 36.97 4.65
C SER A 1050 -7.74 36.92 5.22
N ALA A 1051 -7.07 35.78 5.05
CA ALA A 1051 -5.76 35.54 5.63
C ALA A 1051 -4.87 34.65 4.77
N GLN A 1052 -3.57 34.79 4.94
CA GLN A 1052 -2.57 33.89 4.35
C GLN A 1052 -2.42 32.67 5.25
N PHE A 1053 -2.81 31.50 4.77
CA PHE A 1053 -2.68 30.24 5.51
C PHE A 1053 -1.43 29.50 5.05
N PRO A 1054 -0.58 29.00 5.97
CA PRO A 1054 0.53 28.15 5.61
C PRO A 1054 0.03 26.88 4.93
N ALA A 1055 0.67 26.52 3.82
CA ALA A 1055 0.43 25.26 3.14
C ALA A 1055 1.17 24.14 3.88
N LEU A 1056 0.47 23.06 4.23
CA LEU A 1056 1.02 21.91 4.95
C LEU A 1056 0.74 20.62 4.19
N THR A 1057 1.74 19.77 4.05
CA THR A 1057 1.55 18.41 3.51
C THR A 1057 0.60 17.58 4.36
N GLN A 1058 0.06 16.50 3.81
CA GLN A 1058 -0.80 15.59 4.57
C GLN A 1058 -0.01 14.88 5.68
N SER A 1059 1.29 14.60 5.46
CA SER A 1059 2.20 14.12 6.51
C SER A 1059 2.37 15.13 7.65
N GLN A 1060 2.61 16.41 7.35
CA GLN A 1060 2.67 17.47 8.37
C GLN A 1060 1.33 17.63 9.10
N ILE A 1061 0.19 17.54 8.40
CA ILE A 1061 -1.14 17.62 9.02
C ILE A 1061 -1.40 16.42 9.94
N ALA A 1062 -0.85 15.25 9.66
CA ALA A 1062 -0.94 14.09 10.56
C ALA A 1062 0.01 14.18 11.78
N ASP A 1063 1.06 15.00 11.71
CA ASP A 1063 2.05 15.16 12.79
C ASP A 1063 1.52 16.04 13.94
N ASN A 1064 1.11 15.43 15.04
CA ASN A 1064 0.56 16.15 16.21
C ASN A 1064 1.57 17.04 16.94
N SER A 1065 2.86 17.03 16.60
CA SER A 1065 3.88 17.89 17.23
C SER A 1065 3.81 19.35 16.77
N LEU A 1066 3.21 19.61 15.61
CA LEU A 1066 3.03 20.95 15.08
C LEU A 1066 1.76 21.59 15.63
N GLU A 1067 1.88 22.78 16.23
CA GLU A 1067 0.72 23.60 16.59
C GLU A 1067 0.06 24.13 15.31
N LYS A 1068 -1.18 23.71 15.05
CA LYS A 1068 -1.90 23.96 13.78
C LYS A 1068 -3.22 24.68 14.06
N THR A 1069 -3.19 26.00 14.01
CA THR A 1069 -4.41 26.81 14.21
C THR A 1069 -5.08 27.16 12.88
N SER A 1070 -4.33 27.53 11.84
CA SER A 1070 -4.86 27.80 10.50
C SER A 1070 -3.92 27.29 9.42
N TRP A 1071 -4.43 26.55 8.45
CA TRP A 1071 -3.63 25.93 7.40
C TRP A 1071 -4.48 25.54 6.18
N ILE A 1072 -3.81 25.33 5.06
CA ILE A 1072 -4.36 24.70 3.85
C ILE A 1072 -3.55 23.46 3.54
N SER A 1073 -4.19 22.35 3.15
CA SER A 1073 -3.44 21.14 2.79
C SER A 1073 -2.72 21.31 1.47
N GLU A 1074 -1.62 20.58 1.30
CA GLU A 1074 -0.78 20.55 0.12
C GLU A 1074 -0.45 19.09 -0.21
N MET A 1075 -0.17 18.80 -1.48
CA MET A 1075 0.16 17.43 -1.89
C MET A 1075 1.54 17.03 -1.35
N ASP A 1076 1.69 15.84 -0.78
CA ASP A 1076 3.00 15.35 -0.28
C ASP A 1076 4.09 15.33 -1.36
N SER A 1077 3.70 15.15 -2.63
CA SER A 1077 4.62 15.25 -3.77
C SER A 1077 5.20 16.65 -3.95
N VAL A 1078 4.43 17.71 -3.66
CA VAL A 1078 4.91 19.10 -3.68
C VAL A 1078 5.80 19.37 -2.49
N GLY A 1079 5.47 18.85 -1.29
CA GLY A 1079 6.36 18.93 -0.13
C GLY A 1079 7.69 18.21 -0.34
N SER A 1080 7.67 17.08 -1.03
CA SER A 1080 8.91 16.38 -1.44
C SER A 1080 9.74 17.16 -2.45
N ALA A 1081 9.10 18.01 -3.26
CA ALA A 1081 9.75 18.82 -4.29
C ALA A 1081 10.37 20.10 -3.71
N LEU A 1082 9.60 20.84 -2.90
CA LEU A 1082 10.00 22.14 -2.37
C LEU A 1082 10.72 22.04 -1.02
N GLY A 1083 10.51 20.93 -0.29
CA GLY A 1083 10.84 20.81 1.13
C GLY A 1083 9.67 21.25 2.01
N GLU A 1084 9.48 20.55 3.13
CA GLU A 1084 8.35 20.75 4.06
C GLU A 1084 8.30 22.17 4.67
N GLY A 1085 9.43 22.89 4.72
CA GLY A 1085 9.51 24.29 5.19
C GLY A 1085 9.23 25.35 4.13
N ASN A 1086 9.11 24.99 2.85
CA ASN A 1086 9.10 25.93 1.72
C ASN A 1086 7.79 25.91 0.92
N LEU A 1087 6.70 25.40 1.50
CA LEU A 1087 5.41 25.31 0.84
C LEU A 1087 4.72 26.68 0.65
N GLY A 1088 5.17 27.71 1.36
CA GLY A 1088 4.60 29.05 1.29
C GLY A 1088 3.21 29.16 1.91
N THR A 1089 2.44 30.17 1.49
CA THR A 1089 1.11 30.46 2.02
C THR A 1089 0.07 30.65 0.90
N VAL A 1090 -1.20 30.45 1.23
CA VAL A 1090 -2.34 30.64 0.32
C VAL A 1090 -3.35 31.58 0.95
N LYS A 1091 -3.81 32.56 0.17
CA LYS A 1091 -4.83 33.50 0.62
C LYS A 1091 -6.20 32.83 0.61
N VAL A 1092 -6.79 32.70 1.79
CA VAL A 1092 -8.14 32.17 2.03
C VAL A 1092 -9.08 33.32 2.37
N HIS A 1093 -10.31 33.25 1.88
CA HIS A 1093 -11.41 34.17 2.20
C HIS A 1093 -12.58 33.39 2.79
N TRP A 1094 -13.24 33.91 3.82
CA TRP A 1094 -14.45 33.33 4.39
C TRP A 1094 -15.49 34.39 4.79
N ASP A 1095 -16.76 34.02 4.77
CA ASP A 1095 -17.90 34.85 5.21
C ASP A 1095 -19.01 33.94 5.74
N PHE A 1096 -19.31 34.00 7.04
CA PHE A 1096 -20.39 33.28 7.70
C PHE A 1096 -21.39 34.28 8.32
N ARG A 1097 -22.69 34.03 8.18
CA ARG A 1097 -23.77 34.87 8.72
C ARG A 1097 -24.81 33.99 9.41
N PRO A 1098 -25.37 34.40 10.56
CA PRO A 1098 -26.56 33.76 11.11
C PRO A 1098 -27.68 33.72 10.08
N LYS A 1099 -28.45 32.63 10.08
CA LYS A 1099 -29.61 32.48 9.19
C LYS A 1099 -30.91 32.95 9.83
N ASP A 1100 -30.98 32.96 11.17
CA ASP A 1100 -32.19 33.19 11.96
C ASP A 1100 -32.36 34.66 12.39
#